data_AF-A0A4U7AL08-F1
#
_entry.id   AF-A0A4U7AL08-F1
#
_cell.length_a   1.000
_cell.length_b   1.000
_cell.length_c   1.000
_cell.angle_alpha   90.00
_cell.angle_beta   90.00
_cell.angle_gamma   90.00
#
_symmetry.space_group_name_H-M   'P 1'
#
loop_
_entity.id
_entity.type
_entity.pdbx_description
1 polymer ?
#
loop_
_entity_poly.entity_id
_entity_poly.type
_entity_poly.pdbx_seq_one_letter_code
_entity_poly.pdbx_strand_id
1 'polypeptide(L)'
;MDTSDGANDSRRGSVSHKQPVVLQNQTQTQSPSCRRKTEKADNPSPASIAGATSHSFVSDGSPKPVEKQQYGYHQERPHVSSQVRTRNLKYHRPRQSSTDTTPAAPTSSFSRNTTPLSDLEIEHQLCQLLEQETGPEEGDFVTAFAKASRHPPITYESLSELDISRIINNPKLRHDVNFDKELHFRPNLDGSRGRQKIRAADDYWRGLIAELMLYRLVGTKLLSATSSQEQEYWTRMMKATQKRMPIMFETIRDILKTLVPERDQAVVAERIDVGMIMQEISKGVFDMMSLANWLATLLKAHCAPMRDEWIDQMVSQVQKSIEFNEQKRLAVGLRQLLGILEAMKLDVANHQIRHLRAMLIEDGVNFQTKYHLTRIHYGRIDIHKTRKWFYREHRLHLQNTSSPDKLSVFVSALFKSLLSTSSLSSLPENFSLDSDRLRSFRSDLHTLIYTQLVLDLLDRLLPSTTTHQSRTQAHASLKTSLPSIIPETRRPIDCASNIAVELIRIVASTTSTTSSSALDAAKIDFAERVLRTDLQPGSPAFQLRSRQLFAAQLPALEKVVREHLALTPLNLHDAMFASTLSSPAALFDKKAQAAATAGAATQGLRSAEAVLKRVAHVAVLHWHIWAPIVYDVPAEEGEVASPGPWESEGSSASGSDTESEAGSEVSEVSSAGVLGGERGGMSPEVKSEETEEL
;
A
#
# COMPACT_ATOMS: atom_id res chain seq x y z
N MET A 1 0.75 -5.81 -4.86
CA MET A 1 1.02 -5.79 -6.30
C MET A 1 1.78 -7.08 -6.53
N ASP A 2 1.09 -8.09 -7.04
CA ASP A 2 1.71 -9.38 -7.34
C ASP A 2 2.66 -9.22 -8.51
N THR A 3 3.92 -9.58 -8.30
CA THR A 3 4.84 -9.94 -9.38
C THR A 3 5.10 -11.43 -9.26
N SER A 4 4.20 -12.23 -9.84
CA SER A 4 4.44 -13.66 -10.09
C SER A 4 5.06 -13.81 -11.49
N ASP A 5 6.23 -14.44 -11.49
CA ASP A 5 7.02 -14.77 -12.67
C ASP A 5 6.28 -15.76 -13.56
N GLY A 6 6.11 -15.38 -14.84
CA GLY A 6 5.73 -16.26 -15.93
C GLY A 6 6.83 -16.27 -16.97
N ALA A 7 7.55 -17.38 -17.06
CA ALA A 7 8.58 -17.64 -18.06
C ALA A 7 7.97 -17.63 -19.48
N ASN A 8 8.50 -16.79 -20.37
CA ASN A 8 8.24 -16.91 -21.79
C ASN A 8 9.55 -16.82 -22.57
N ASP A 9 10.12 -17.99 -22.80
CA ASP A 9 11.33 -18.22 -23.57
C ASP A 9 10.92 -18.42 -25.04
N SER A 10 11.11 -17.40 -25.90
CA SER A 10 11.22 -17.51 -27.36
C SER A 10 11.21 -16.13 -28.05
N ARG A 11 12.37 -15.48 -28.15
CA ARG A 11 12.74 -14.63 -29.31
C ARG A 11 14.22 -14.24 -29.23
N ARG A 12 15.08 -15.11 -29.77
CA ARG A 12 16.48 -14.76 -30.08
C ARG A 12 16.49 -13.81 -31.27
N GLY A 13 16.80 -12.54 -31.02
CA GLY A 13 17.32 -11.60 -32.02
C GLY A 13 18.80 -11.34 -31.70
N SER A 14 19.67 -11.73 -32.62
CA SER A 14 21.12 -11.57 -32.51
C SER A 14 21.52 -10.09 -32.46
N VAL A 15 22.16 -9.64 -31.38
CA VAL A 15 22.82 -8.33 -31.31
C VAL A 15 24.29 -8.52 -31.00
N SER A 16 25.10 -7.97 -31.91
CA SER A 16 26.56 -8.03 -31.94
C SER A 16 27.19 -7.43 -30.68
N HIS A 17 28.08 -8.18 -30.04
CA HIS A 17 28.98 -7.66 -29.01
C HIS A 17 29.92 -6.60 -29.61
N LYS A 18 29.82 -5.36 -29.12
CA LYS A 18 30.95 -4.43 -29.10
C LYS A 18 31.19 -4.03 -27.64
N GLN A 19 32.32 -4.47 -27.10
CA GLN A 19 32.83 -4.00 -25.81
C GLN A 19 33.13 -2.49 -25.89
N PRO A 20 32.85 -1.70 -24.84
CA PRO A 20 33.41 -0.37 -24.72
C PRO A 20 34.86 -0.43 -24.21
N VAL A 21 35.66 0.44 -24.80
CA VAL A 21 37.06 0.72 -24.52
C VAL A 21 37.23 1.27 -23.10
N VAL A 22 38.19 0.72 -22.37
CA VAL A 22 38.69 1.22 -21.08
C VAL A 22 39.47 2.52 -21.34
N LEU A 23 38.95 3.66 -20.88
CA LEU A 23 39.71 4.90 -20.79
C LEU A 23 40.48 4.93 -19.46
N GLN A 24 41.80 4.74 -19.54
CA GLN A 24 42.74 5.07 -18.47
C GLN A 24 42.80 6.59 -18.31
N ASN A 25 42.48 7.11 -17.13
CA ASN A 25 42.86 8.46 -16.74
C ASN A 25 44.07 8.41 -15.80
N GLN A 26 45.21 8.82 -16.34
CA GLN A 26 46.37 9.29 -15.59
C GLN A 26 46.17 10.77 -15.26
N THR A 27 46.17 11.13 -13.98
CA THR A 27 46.63 12.45 -13.53
C THR A 27 47.19 12.32 -12.12
N GLN A 28 48.51 12.43 -12.02
CA GLN A 28 49.25 12.54 -10.77
C GLN A 28 49.31 14.00 -10.29
N THR A 29 49.01 14.14 -8.99
CA THR A 29 49.67 15.00 -7.98
C THR A 29 49.65 16.52 -8.12
N GLN A 30 49.11 17.19 -7.10
CA GLN A 30 49.92 17.95 -6.14
C GLN A 30 49.15 18.19 -4.83
N SER A 31 49.76 17.82 -3.70
CA SER A 31 49.31 18.08 -2.33
C SER A 31 50.41 18.87 -1.62
N PRO A 32 50.11 19.80 -0.68
CA PRO A 32 51.09 20.25 0.28
C PRO A 32 50.87 19.56 1.64
N SER A 33 51.91 18.86 2.08
CA SER A 33 52.10 18.42 3.46
C SER A 33 52.65 19.56 4.30
N CYS A 34 52.20 19.70 5.55
CA CYS A 34 53.02 20.32 6.59
C CYS A 34 52.78 19.65 7.95
N ARG A 35 53.89 19.30 8.60
CA ARG A 35 54.05 18.50 9.82
C ARG A 35 54.90 19.31 10.80
N ARG A 36 54.48 19.46 12.07
CA ARG A 36 55.32 19.70 13.28
C ARG A 36 54.43 19.46 14.52
N LYS A 37 54.61 18.39 15.31
CA LYS A 37 55.56 18.14 16.43
C LYS A 37 55.40 19.07 17.65
N THR A 38 54.70 18.50 18.66
CA THR A 38 55.00 18.37 20.11
C THR A 38 55.48 19.58 20.93
N GLU A 39 54.76 19.86 22.02
CA GLU A 39 55.34 20.02 23.38
C GLU A 39 54.26 19.91 24.49
N LYS A 40 54.75 19.78 25.73
CA LYS A 40 54.22 19.08 26.92
C LYS A 40 53.91 20.08 28.07
N ALA A 41 53.36 19.57 29.18
CA ALA A 41 53.19 20.16 30.53
C ALA A 41 51.85 20.87 30.78
N ASP A 42 51.22 20.84 31.95
CA ASP A 42 51.37 20.09 33.21
C ASP A 42 50.04 20.26 33.98
N ASN A 43 49.72 19.30 34.85
CA ASN A 43 48.58 19.34 35.78
C ASN A 43 48.80 20.40 36.89
N PRO A 44 47.74 20.87 37.59
CA PRO A 44 47.40 20.20 38.86
C PRO A 44 45.90 20.20 39.25
N SER A 45 45.50 19.16 39.99
CA SER A 45 44.31 19.14 40.88
C SER A 45 44.68 19.65 42.29
N PRO A 46 43.72 19.99 43.18
CA PRO A 46 43.05 19.01 44.07
C PRO A 46 41.53 19.37 44.28
N ALA A 47 40.63 18.62 44.93
CA ALA A 47 40.72 17.79 46.11
C ALA A 47 39.54 16.76 46.23
N SER A 48 39.84 15.75 47.03
CA SER A 48 39.09 14.63 47.64
C SER A 48 37.65 14.85 48.15
N ILE A 49 36.85 13.77 48.18
CA ILE A 49 36.22 13.18 49.39
C ILE A 49 35.99 11.67 49.16
N ALA A 50 36.14 10.90 50.24
CA ALA A 50 36.34 9.46 50.33
C ALA A 50 35.06 8.61 50.43
N GLY A 51 35.21 7.30 50.23
CA GLY A 51 34.26 6.26 50.65
C GLY A 51 34.67 4.85 50.18
N ALA A 52 35.34 4.10 51.06
CA ALA A 52 35.73 2.69 50.94
C ALA A 52 34.50 1.74 50.83
N THR A 53 34.53 0.51 50.30
CA THR A 53 35.31 -0.66 50.76
C THR A 53 35.39 -1.81 49.72
N SER A 54 36.58 -2.45 49.70
CA SER A 54 36.99 -3.85 49.38
C SER A 54 35.92 -4.92 49.04
N HIS A 55 36.12 -5.83 48.07
CA HIS A 55 37.15 -6.88 48.04
C HIS A 55 37.61 -7.34 46.64
N SER A 56 38.86 -7.83 46.61
CA SER A 56 39.74 -8.19 45.49
C SER A 56 39.89 -9.71 45.27
N PHE A 57 40.36 -10.10 44.06
CA PHE A 57 41.32 -11.16 43.65
C PHE A 57 40.96 -11.58 42.18
N VAL A 58 41.67 -11.28 41.08
CA VAL A 58 43.10 -11.41 40.63
C VAL A 58 43.52 -12.90 40.52
N SER A 59 44.09 -13.48 39.46
CA SER A 59 44.61 -13.10 38.12
C SER A 59 44.62 -14.39 37.24
N ASP A 60 44.45 -14.32 35.91
CA ASP A 60 45.51 -14.31 34.86
C ASP A 60 46.29 -15.63 34.63
N GLY A 61 46.51 -15.97 33.36
CA GLY A 61 47.41 -17.06 32.94
C GLY A 61 47.00 -17.84 31.68
N SER A 62 47.37 -17.35 30.50
CA SER A 62 47.72 -18.16 29.30
C SER A 62 49.23 -17.97 29.02
N PRO A 63 49.92 -18.63 28.05
CA PRO A 63 49.53 -19.68 27.08
C PRO A 63 50.57 -20.83 26.91
N LYS A 64 50.30 -21.86 26.08
CA LYS A 64 51.18 -22.44 25.02
C LYS A 64 50.61 -23.75 24.38
N PRO A 65 51.10 -24.18 23.19
CA PRO A 65 50.32 -24.85 22.13
C PRO A 65 50.71 -26.32 21.87
N VAL A 66 49.87 -27.09 21.14
CA VAL A 66 50.23 -28.37 20.49
C VAL A 66 49.49 -28.54 19.15
N GLU A 67 50.15 -29.27 18.24
CA GLU A 67 50.05 -29.37 16.78
C GLU A 67 48.88 -30.15 16.14
N LYS A 68 48.63 -29.74 14.88
CA LYS A 68 48.32 -30.49 13.64
C LYS A 68 47.79 -31.93 13.74
N GLN A 69 46.65 -32.17 13.07
CA GLN A 69 46.50 -33.32 12.17
C GLN A 69 45.41 -33.08 11.11
N GLN A 70 45.81 -33.27 9.85
CA GLN A 70 45.03 -33.17 8.63
C GLN A 70 44.97 -34.59 8.04
N TYR A 71 43.77 -35.14 7.85
CA TYR A 71 43.55 -36.35 7.06
C TYR A 71 42.27 -36.17 6.25
N GLY A 72 42.36 -36.41 4.94
CA GLY A 72 41.22 -36.62 4.05
C GLY A 72 41.30 -38.00 3.40
N TYR A 73 40.14 -38.60 3.11
CA TYR A 73 39.83 -39.65 2.12
C TYR A 73 38.28 -39.65 2.02
N HIS A 74 37.64 -39.40 0.87
CA HIS A 74 37.32 -40.27 -0.28
C HIS A 74 36.30 -41.41 -0.03
N GLN A 75 35.50 -41.68 -1.08
CA GLN A 75 34.52 -42.77 -1.33
C GLN A 75 33.08 -42.54 -0.83
N GLU A 76 32.00 -42.84 -1.56
CA GLU A 76 31.79 -43.41 -2.91
C GLU A 76 30.30 -43.23 -3.31
N ARG A 77 30.04 -43.00 -4.61
CA ARG A 77 28.71 -43.12 -5.25
C ARG A 77 28.64 -44.46 -5.99
N PRO A 78 27.51 -45.18 -6.00
CA PRO A 78 27.29 -46.23 -6.99
C PRO A 78 26.53 -45.68 -8.20
N HIS A 79 27.15 -45.84 -9.38
CA HIS A 79 26.53 -45.79 -10.69
C HIS A 79 25.84 -47.13 -10.99
N VAL A 80 24.64 -47.13 -11.59
CA VAL A 80 24.23 -48.18 -12.54
C VAL A 80 23.50 -47.58 -13.74
N SER A 81 24.21 -47.68 -14.87
CA SER A 81 23.82 -47.84 -16.28
C SER A 81 22.41 -47.48 -16.77
N SER A 82 22.41 -46.60 -17.76
CA SER A 82 21.47 -46.48 -18.86
C SER A 82 21.47 -47.73 -19.76
N GLN A 83 20.30 -48.17 -20.22
CA GLN A 83 20.13 -48.79 -21.54
C GLN A 83 18.83 -48.33 -22.20
N VAL A 84 19.02 -47.74 -23.38
CA VAL A 84 18.00 -47.34 -24.33
C VAL A 84 17.59 -48.56 -25.15
N ARG A 85 16.28 -48.83 -25.30
CA ARG A 85 15.77 -49.60 -26.43
C ARG A 85 14.45 -49.07 -26.95
N THR A 86 14.53 -48.67 -28.22
CA THR A 86 13.50 -48.17 -29.13
C THR A 86 12.45 -49.24 -29.51
N ARG A 87 11.17 -48.86 -29.67
CA ARG A 87 10.41 -48.92 -30.95
C ARG A 87 8.88 -48.73 -30.79
N ASN A 88 8.39 -47.70 -31.47
CA ASN A 88 7.24 -47.62 -32.40
C ASN A 88 5.89 -48.32 -32.12
N LEU A 89 4.87 -47.45 -31.99
CA LEU A 89 3.65 -47.31 -32.83
C LEU A 89 2.91 -48.57 -33.32
N LYS A 90 1.64 -48.72 -32.91
CA LYS A 90 0.46 -48.47 -33.77
C LYS A 90 -0.87 -48.74 -33.04
N TYR A 91 -1.81 -47.83 -33.25
CA TYR A 91 -3.27 -47.97 -33.06
C TYR A 91 -3.82 -49.25 -33.70
N HIS A 92 -4.88 -49.85 -33.16
CA HIS A 92 -6.07 -50.31 -33.92
C HIS A 92 -7.26 -50.66 -32.98
N ARG A 93 -8.45 -50.27 -33.44
CA ARG A 93 -9.81 -50.44 -32.90
C ARG A 93 -10.25 -51.92 -32.96
N PRO A 94 -11.28 -52.32 -32.18
CA PRO A 94 -12.38 -53.02 -32.85
C PRO A 94 -13.79 -52.71 -32.30
N ARG A 95 -14.79 -52.92 -33.15
CA ARG A 95 -16.24 -52.86 -32.87
C ARG A 95 -16.89 -54.15 -33.42
N GLN A 96 -17.84 -54.69 -32.67
CA GLN A 96 -19.01 -55.54 -33.02
C GLN A 96 -18.91 -57.08 -33.06
N SER A 97 -19.59 -57.68 -32.05
CA SER A 97 -20.59 -58.77 -32.04
C SER A 97 -20.41 -60.05 -32.88
N SER A 98 -20.53 -61.22 -32.24
CA SER A 98 -21.74 -62.08 -32.28
C SER A 98 -21.66 -63.28 -31.32
N THR A 99 -22.82 -63.53 -30.70
CA THR A 99 -23.41 -64.74 -30.08
C THR A 99 -22.61 -66.05 -29.96
N ASP A 100 -22.53 -66.58 -28.74
CA ASP A 100 -22.84 -67.99 -28.50
C ASP A 100 -23.37 -68.25 -27.08
N THR A 101 -24.24 -69.26 -26.95
CA THR A 101 -25.19 -69.45 -25.84
C THR A 101 -24.89 -70.75 -25.07
N THR A 102 -25.11 -70.73 -23.74
CA THR A 102 -25.32 -71.86 -22.78
C THR A 102 -24.08 -72.39 -22.00
N PRO A 103 -24.25 -73.04 -20.81
CA PRO A 103 -24.20 -72.35 -19.51
C PRO A 103 -23.29 -73.06 -18.47
N ALA A 104 -22.69 -72.33 -17.50
CA ALA A 104 -22.03 -72.98 -16.37
C ALA A 104 -22.03 -72.15 -15.08
N ALA A 105 -22.66 -72.76 -14.06
CA ALA A 105 -22.49 -72.66 -12.60
C ALA A 105 -22.73 -71.31 -11.87
N PRO A 106 -23.49 -71.33 -10.74
CA PRO A 106 -23.67 -70.15 -9.89
C PRO A 106 -22.45 -69.99 -8.97
N THR A 107 -21.51 -69.13 -9.35
CA THR A 107 -20.45 -68.70 -8.43
C THR A 107 -20.89 -67.45 -7.68
N SER A 108 -21.39 -67.68 -6.46
CA SER A 108 -21.17 -66.90 -5.25
C SER A 108 -20.92 -65.39 -5.44
N SER A 109 -22.00 -64.63 -5.26
CA SER A 109 -22.01 -63.18 -5.13
C SER A 109 -21.56 -62.71 -3.75
N PHE A 110 -20.31 -62.94 -3.33
CA PHE A 110 -19.77 -62.29 -2.13
C PHE A 110 -18.25 -62.07 -2.24
N SER A 111 -17.87 -61.06 -3.00
CA SER A 111 -16.62 -60.35 -2.74
C SER A 111 -16.91 -58.85 -2.87
N ARG A 112 -17.33 -58.23 -1.76
CA ARG A 112 -17.32 -56.77 -1.65
C ARG A 112 -15.84 -56.36 -1.60
N ASN A 113 -15.28 -56.06 -2.76
CA ASN A 113 -14.12 -55.20 -2.84
C ASN A 113 -14.55 -53.83 -2.30
N THR A 114 -14.24 -53.53 -1.05
CA THR A 114 -14.28 -52.18 -0.52
C THR A 114 -13.17 -51.40 -1.20
N THR A 115 -13.47 -50.82 -2.36
CA THR A 115 -12.61 -49.78 -2.94
C THR A 115 -12.42 -48.69 -1.88
N PRO A 116 -11.17 -48.27 -1.59
CA PRO A 116 -10.93 -47.18 -0.66
C PRO A 116 -11.64 -45.93 -1.19
N LEU A 117 -12.34 -45.22 -0.30
CA LEU A 117 -13.07 -44.01 -0.66
C LEU A 117 -12.14 -43.02 -1.36
N SER A 118 -12.66 -42.43 -2.43
CA SER A 118 -11.98 -41.34 -3.13
C SER A 118 -11.95 -40.08 -2.25
N ASP A 119 -10.98 -39.21 -2.52
CA ASP A 119 -10.84 -37.97 -1.74
C ASP A 119 -12.05 -37.04 -1.91
N LEU A 120 -12.74 -37.11 -3.06
CA LEU A 120 -13.98 -36.37 -3.33
C LEU A 120 -15.15 -36.90 -2.50
N GLU A 121 -15.27 -38.22 -2.34
CA GLU A 121 -16.31 -38.83 -1.49
C GLU A 121 -16.08 -38.49 -0.02
N ILE A 122 -14.83 -38.46 0.43
CA ILE A 122 -14.47 -38.04 1.79
C ILE A 122 -14.86 -36.59 2.04
N GLU A 123 -14.53 -35.68 1.12
CA GLU A 123 -14.89 -34.28 1.24
C GLU A 123 -16.41 -34.09 1.28
N HIS A 124 -17.15 -34.81 0.43
CA HIS A 124 -18.61 -34.77 0.44
C HIS A 124 -19.20 -35.27 1.77
N GLN A 125 -18.67 -36.37 2.32
CA GLN A 125 -19.10 -36.90 3.61
C GLN A 125 -18.78 -35.96 4.77
N LEU A 126 -17.63 -35.29 4.76
CA LEU A 126 -17.29 -34.27 5.76
C LEU A 126 -18.24 -33.07 5.70
N CYS A 127 -18.60 -32.61 4.49
CA CYS A 127 -19.60 -31.55 4.33
C CYS A 127 -20.97 -31.97 4.87
N GLN A 128 -21.42 -33.21 4.59
CA GLN A 128 -22.69 -33.72 5.15
C GLN A 128 -22.68 -33.80 6.67
N LEU A 129 -21.57 -34.25 7.28
CA LEU A 129 -21.43 -34.28 8.74
C LEU A 129 -21.50 -32.87 9.35
N LEU A 130 -20.91 -31.89 8.67
CA LEU A 130 -20.95 -30.50 9.12
C LEU A 130 -22.36 -29.90 8.98
N GLU A 131 -23.05 -30.14 7.87
CA GLU A 131 -24.45 -29.70 7.64
C GLU A 131 -25.40 -30.21 8.74
N GLN A 132 -25.23 -31.47 9.16
CA GLN A 132 -26.03 -32.07 10.23
C GLN A 132 -25.82 -31.40 11.59
N GLU A 133 -24.62 -30.85 11.83
CA GLU A 133 -24.23 -30.29 13.12
C GLU A 133 -24.48 -28.79 13.24
N THR A 134 -24.35 -28.02 12.14
CA THR A 134 -24.58 -26.57 12.12
C THR A 134 -26.05 -26.20 11.91
N GLY A 135 -26.85 -27.09 11.32
CA GLY A 135 -28.22 -26.80 10.91
C GLY A 135 -28.32 -25.81 9.73
N PRO A 136 -29.54 -25.46 9.27
CA PRO A 136 -29.75 -24.65 8.07
C PRO A 136 -29.44 -23.15 8.26
N GLU A 137 -29.45 -22.63 9.49
CA GLU A 137 -29.21 -21.20 9.77
C GLU A 137 -27.73 -20.80 9.74
N GLU A 138 -26.81 -21.76 9.69
CA GLU A 138 -25.35 -21.54 9.62
C GLU A 138 -24.71 -22.17 8.36
N GLY A 139 -25.43 -22.16 7.22
CA GLY A 139 -24.98 -22.71 5.93
C GLY A 139 -23.66 -22.12 5.37
N ASP A 140 -23.17 -21.02 5.95
CA ASP A 140 -21.90 -20.40 5.61
C ASP A 140 -20.68 -21.27 5.96
N PHE A 141 -20.76 -22.15 6.98
CA PHE A 141 -19.60 -22.95 7.41
C PHE A 141 -19.19 -24.04 6.42
N VAL A 142 -20.16 -24.68 5.78
CA VAL A 142 -19.92 -25.74 4.78
C VAL A 142 -19.25 -25.17 3.55
N THR A 143 -19.77 -24.03 3.08
CA THR A 143 -19.18 -23.29 1.96
C THR A 143 -17.77 -22.82 2.28
N ALA A 144 -17.55 -22.26 3.47
CA ALA A 144 -16.24 -21.80 3.91
C ALA A 144 -15.23 -22.96 4.05
N PHE A 145 -15.63 -24.10 4.64
CA PHE A 145 -14.79 -25.29 4.76
C PHE A 145 -14.27 -25.77 3.40
N ALA A 146 -15.15 -25.83 2.40
CA ALA A 146 -14.83 -26.29 1.05
C ALA A 146 -14.03 -25.26 0.24
N LYS A 147 -14.42 -23.97 0.26
CA LYS A 147 -13.94 -22.97 -0.71
C LYS A 147 -12.96 -21.94 -0.16
N ALA A 148 -12.94 -21.68 1.14
CA ALA A 148 -12.06 -20.63 1.68
C ALA A 148 -10.58 -21.02 1.55
N SER A 149 -9.70 -20.01 1.52
CA SER A 149 -8.24 -20.21 1.46
C SER A 149 -7.76 -21.22 2.51
N ARG A 150 -6.74 -22.01 2.16
CA ARG A 150 -6.03 -22.87 3.12
C ARG A 150 -4.96 -22.11 3.92
N HIS A 151 -4.47 -21.00 3.38
CA HIS A 151 -3.48 -20.15 4.04
C HIS A 151 -4.13 -19.12 4.95
N PRO A 152 -3.54 -18.86 6.13
CA PRO A 152 -4.03 -17.83 7.04
C PRO A 152 -3.99 -16.43 6.41
N PRO A 153 -4.81 -15.47 6.89
CA PRO A 153 -4.87 -14.12 6.34
C PRO A 153 -3.56 -13.34 6.47
N ILE A 154 -2.77 -13.70 7.49
CA ILE A 154 -1.43 -13.19 7.77
C ILE A 154 -0.48 -14.35 7.49
N THR A 155 0.43 -14.16 6.51
CA THR A 155 1.37 -15.20 6.06
C THR A 155 2.81 -14.77 6.31
N TYR A 156 3.72 -15.74 6.42
CA TYR A 156 5.16 -15.46 6.51
C TYR A 156 5.64 -14.64 5.32
N GLU A 157 5.21 -14.98 4.10
CA GLU A 157 5.59 -14.30 2.87
C GLU A 157 5.18 -12.82 2.93
N SER A 158 3.93 -12.53 3.33
CA SER A 158 3.42 -11.17 3.43
C SER A 158 4.18 -10.32 4.46
N LEU A 159 4.63 -10.92 5.57
CA LEU A 159 5.41 -10.22 6.59
C LEU A 159 6.89 -10.15 6.24
N SER A 160 7.41 -11.07 5.41
CA SER A 160 8.80 -11.04 4.96
C SER A 160 9.11 -9.79 4.12
N GLU A 161 8.08 -9.17 3.49
CA GLU A 161 8.18 -7.85 2.84
C GLU A 161 8.70 -6.75 3.78
N LEU A 162 8.52 -6.93 5.09
CA LEU A 162 8.95 -6.02 6.15
C LEU A 162 10.35 -6.35 6.69
N ASP A 163 11.06 -7.34 6.13
CA ASP A 163 12.41 -7.65 6.56
C ASP A 163 13.41 -6.58 6.09
N ILE A 164 14.45 -6.36 6.89
CA ILE A 164 15.44 -5.30 6.68
C ILE A 164 16.05 -5.31 5.28
N SER A 165 16.33 -6.49 4.70
CA SER A 165 16.90 -6.63 3.36
C SER A 165 15.94 -6.16 2.27
N ARG A 166 14.63 -6.38 2.45
CA ARG A 166 13.60 -5.92 1.50
C ARG A 166 13.30 -4.43 1.67
N ILE A 167 13.26 -3.94 2.90
CA ILE A 167 13.16 -2.50 3.23
C ILE A 167 14.30 -1.73 2.53
N ILE A 168 15.55 -2.17 2.72
CA ILE A 168 16.74 -1.49 2.18
C ILE A 168 16.76 -1.54 0.65
N ASN A 169 16.20 -2.55 0.00
CA ASN A 169 16.25 -2.67 -1.46
C ASN A 169 14.97 -2.21 -2.17
N ASN A 170 13.98 -1.68 -1.43
CA ASN A 170 12.72 -1.23 -2.00
C ASN A 170 12.86 0.19 -2.60
N PRO A 171 12.78 0.36 -3.94
CA PRO A 171 12.97 1.66 -4.58
C PRO A 171 11.86 2.66 -4.24
N LYS A 172 10.61 2.19 -4.11
CA LYS A 172 9.47 3.06 -3.76
C LYS A 172 9.62 3.57 -2.32
N LEU A 173 9.94 2.69 -1.38
CA LEU A 173 10.17 3.07 0.01
C LEU A 173 11.31 4.08 0.15
N ARG A 174 12.47 3.81 -0.48
CA ARG A 174 13.61 4.73 -0.48
C ARG A 174 13.31 6.09 -1.08
N HIS A 175 12.41 6.14 -2.05
CA HIS A 175 11.97 7.37 -2.64
C HIS A 175 10.99 8.10 -1.71
N ASP A 176 9.99 7.40 -1.16
CA ASP A 176 8.95 7.95 -0.28
C ASP A 176 9.48 8.46 1.08
N VAL A 177 10.55 7.87 1.64
CA VAL A 177 11.19 8.38 2.87
C VAL A 177 11.79 9.78 2.71
N ASN A 178 11.96 10.29 1.49
CA ASN A 178 12.35 11.69 1.32
C ASN A 178 11.18 12.65 1.55
N PHE A 179 9.93 12.21 1.40
CA PHE A 179 8.76 13.10 1.34
C PHE A 179 7.78 12.93 2.50
N ASP A 180 7.96 11.92 3.35
CA ASP A 180 7.06 11.68 4.48
C ASP A 180 7.84 11.39 5.76
N LYS A 181 8.01 12.41 6.62
CA LYS A 181 8.71 12.33 7.91
C LYS A 181 8.13 11.26 8.84
N GLU A 182 6.83 11.02 8.74
CA GLU A 182 6.10 10.07 9.58
C GLU A 182 5.93 8.71 8.92
N LEU A 183 6.61 8.42 7.80
CA LEU A 183 6.48 7.15 7.10
C LEU A 183 6.65 5.95 8.04
N HIS A 184 5.63 5.10 8.07
CA HIS A 184 5.61 3.85 8.80
C HIS A 184 4.66 2.86 8.14
N PHE A 185 4.97 1.58 8.29
CA PHE A 185 4.13 0.49 7.86
C PHE A 185 2.88 0.39 8.73
N ARG A 186 1.75 0.16 8.05
CA ARG A 186 0.44 -0.11 8.62
C ARG A 186 -0.26 -1.21 7.81
N PRO A 187 -1.18 -1.98 8.42
CA PRO A 187 -2.02 -2.90 7.67
C PRO A 187 -2.83 -2.14 6.61
N ASN A 188 -2.77 -2.57 5.36
CA ASN A 188 -3.53 -1.94 4.27
C ASN A 188 -4.93 -2.57 4.17
N LEU A 189 -5.90 -1.94 4.84
CA LEU A 189 -7.30 -2.36 4.89
C LEU A 189 -8.24 -1.42 4.10
N ASP A 190 -7.68 -0.43 3.41
CA ASP A 190 -8.45 0.58 2.71
C ASP A 190 -8.88 0.14 1.30
N GLY A 191 -9.94 0.78 0.80
CA GLY A 191 -10.42 0.61 -0.56
C GLY A 191 -11.12 -0.72 -0.85
N SER A 192 -11.30 -1.03 -2.14
CA SER A 192 -11.93 -2.28 -2.58
C SER A 192 -11.09 -3.51 -2.25
N ARG A 193 -9.77 -3.43 -2.41
CA ARG A 193 -8.81 -4.50 -2.09
C ARG A 193 -8.78 -4.81 -0.59
N GLY A 194 -8.77 -3.79 0.28
CA GLY A 194 -8.85 -3.98 1.73
C GLY A 194 -10.13 -4.69 2.16
N ARG A 195 -11.30 -4.24 1.63
CA ARG A 195 -12.58 -4.92 1.85
C ARG A 195 -12.58 -6.37 1.36
N GLN A 196 -11.93 -6.67 0.25
CA GLN A 196 -11.78 -8.04 -0.25
C GLN A 196 -10.90 -8.89 0.68
N LYS A 197 -9.79 -8.35 1.19
CA LYS A 197 -8.93 -9.03 2.17
C LYS A 197 -9.68 -9.37 3.46
N ILE A 198 -10.47 -8.44 3.99
CA ILE A 198 -11.28 -8.65 5.20
C ILE A 198 -12.27 -9.80 4.97
N ARG A 199 -13.02 -9.79 3.86
CA ARG A 199 -13.95 -10.87 3.52
C ARG A 199 -13.26 -12.23 3.40
N ALA A 200 -12.14 -12.30 2.67
CA ALA A 200 -11.37 -13.54 2.55
C ALA A 200 -10.83 -14.03 3.90
N ALA A 201 -10.46 -13.12 4.80
CA ALA A 201 -10.05 -13.46 6.14
C ALA A 201 -11.20 -14.03 6.98
N ASP A 202 -12.38 -13.43 6.92
CA ASP A 202 -13.55 -13.92 7.64
C ASP A 202 -13.99 -15.31 7.14
N ASP A 203 -13.93 -15.55 5.82
CA ASP A 203 -14.19 -16.87 5.24
C ASP A 203 -13.16 -17.91 5.69
N TYR A 204 -11.88 -17.54 5.78
CA TYR A 204 -10.84 -18.41 6.35
C TYR A 204 -11.19 -18.80 7.79
N TRP A 205 -11.57 -17.84 8.65
CA TRP A 205 -11.90 -18.11 10.04
C TRP A 205 -13.15 -18.96 10.19
N ARG A 206 -14.18 -18.75 9.35
CA ARG A 206 -15.35 -19.64 9.28
C ARG A 206 -14.93 -21.06 8.90
N GLY A 207 -14.07 -21.20 7.89
CA GLY A 207 -13.52 -22.50 7.48
C GLY A 207 -12.75 -23.20 8.60
N LEU A 208 -11.97 -22.45 9.40
CA LEU A 208 -11.26 -23.01 10.56
C LEU A 208 -12.21 -23.44 11.69
N ILE A 209 -13.27 -22.67 11.95
CA ILE A 209 -14.31 -23.07 12.93
C ILE A 209 -14.96 -24.39 12.50
N ALA A 210 -15.28 -24.52 11.22
CA ALA A 210 -15.80 -25.77 10.66
C ALA A 210 -14.82 -26.95 10.84
N GLU A 211 -13.51 -26.74 10.63
CA GLU A 211 -12.47 -27.73 10.91
C GLU A 211 -12.45 -28.14 12.39
N LEU A 212 -12.54 -27.18 13.30
CA LEU A 212 -12.57 -27.44 14.75
C LEU A 212 -13.78 -28.28 15.16
N MET A 213 -14.96 -28.01 14.58
CA MET A 213 -16.16 -28.82 14.79
C MET A 213 -15.93 -30.25 14.28
N LEU A 214 -15.37 -30.39 13.08
CA LEU A 214 -15.06 -31.70 12.50
C LEU A 214 -14.00 -32.47 13.29
N TYR A 215 -12.97 -31.82 13.85
CA TYR A 215 -12.01 -32.49 14.74
C TYR A 215 -12.69 -33.11 15.95
N ARG A 216 -13.64 -32.41 16.57
CA ARG A 216 -14.43 -32.96 17.69
C ARG A 216 -15.24 -34.18 17.25
N LEU A 217 -15.96 -34.06 16.14
CA LEU A 217 -16.89 -35.09 15.66
C LEU A 217 -16.15 -36.34 15.18
N VAL A 218 -15.23 -36.15 14.25
CA VAL A 218 -14.42 -37.22 13.67
C VAL A 218 -13.50 -37.84 14.73
N GLY A 219 -12.93 -37.02 15.62
CA GLY A 219 -12.11 -37.50 16.73
C GLY A 219 -12.88 -38.41 17.68
N THR A 220 -14.11 -38.03 18.06
CA THR A 220 -14.98 -38.87 18.91
C THR A 220 -15.30 -40.22 18.25
N LYS A 221 -15.54 -40.23 16.93
CA LYS A 221 -15.77 -41.46 16.16
C LYS A 221 -14.51 -42.32 16.05
N LEU A 222 -13.35 -41.70 15.88
CA LEU A 222 -12.07 -42.38 15.83
C LEU A 222 -11.72 -43.05 17.18
N LEU A 223 -11.96 -42.35 18.29
CA LEU A 223 -11.75 -42.87 19.66
C LEU A 223 -12.70 -44.03 20.01
N SER A 224 -13.88 -44.07 19.40
CA SER A 224 -14.89 -45.13 19.64
C SER A 224 -14.84 -46.27 18.62
N ALA A 225 -13.94 -46.20 17.63
CA ALA A 225 -13.77 -47.26 16.63
C ALA A 225 -13.26 -48.55 17.29
N THR A 226 -13.94 -49.67 17.02
CA THR A 226 -13.60 -50.97 17.63
C THR A 226 -12.92 -51.91 16.65
N SER A 227 -13.15 -51.72 15.35
CA SER A 227 -12.54 -52.51 14.29
C SER A 227 -11.39 -51.77 13.60
N SER A 228 -10.39 -52.53 13.12
CA SER A 228 -9.25 -51.97 12.37
C SER A 228 -9.69 -51.23 11.10
N GLN A 229 -10.78 -51.67 10.45
CA GLN A 229 -11.31 -51.03 9.25
C GLN A 229 -11.98 -49.67 9.56
N GLU A 230 -12.74 -49.57 10.65
CA GLU A 230 -13.31 -48.30 11.10
C GLU A 230 -12.23 -47.33 11.54
N GLN A 231 -11.18 -47.82 12.21
CA GLN A 231 -10.07 -47.00 12.64
C GLN A 231 -9.31 -46.39 11.46
N GLU A 232 -9.03 -47.19 10.42
CA GLU A 232 -8.40 -46.69 9.17
C GLU A 232 -9.30 -45.66 8.47
N TYR A 233 -10.60 -45.94 8.37
CA TYR A 233 -11.58 -45.02 7.78
C TYR A 233 -11.60 -43.67 8.51
N TRP A 234 -11.76 -43.67 9.84
CA TRP A 234 -11.81 -42.43 10.61
C TRP A 234 -10.47 -41.70 10.69
N THR A 235 -9.35 -42.42 10.60
CA THR A 235 -8.01 -41.82 10.46
C THR A 235 -7.90 -41.06 9.14
N ARG A 236 -8.41 -41.64 8.05
CA ARG A 236 -8.44 -40.97 6.74
C ARG A 236 -9.35 -39.75 6.73
N MET A 237 -10.54 -39.85 7.35
CA MET A 237 -11.46 -38.73 7.55
C MET A 237 -10.79 -37.61 8.36
N MET A 238 -10.12 -37.94 9.47
CA MET A 238 -9.41 -36.98 10.31
C MET A 238 -8.28 -36.28 9.54
N LYS A 239 -7.54 -37.00 8.70
CA LYS A 239 -6.51 -36.36 7.87
C LYS A 239 -7.11 -35.37 6.86
N ALA A 240 -8.27 -35.68 6.30
CA ALA A 240 -8.93 -34.82 5.31
C ALA A 240 -9.55 -33.53 5.91
N THR A 241 -9.80 -33.50 7.22
CA THR A 241 -10.25 -32.27 7.91
C THR A 241 -9.11 -31.27 8.14
N GLN A 242 -7.85 -31.71 8.11
CA GLN A 242 -6.66 -30.90 8.43
C GLN A 242 -6.23 -29.97 7.29
N LYS A 243 -7.10 -29.04 6.88
CA LYS A 243 -6.85 -28.16 5.73
C LYS A 243 -6.07 -26.89 6.10
N ARG A 244 -6.43 -26.19 7.18
CA ARG A 244 -5.88 -24.86 7.55
C ARG A 244 -4.99 -24.92 8.78
N MET A 245 -5.40 -25.70 9.79
CA MET A 245 -4.71 -25.71 11.08
C MET A 245 -3.21 -26.05 11.01
N PRO A 246 -2.74 -27.04 10.22
CA PRO A 246 -1.30 -27.31 10.10
C PRO A 246 -0.54 -26.10 9.55
N ILE A 247 -1.03 -25.52 8.44
CA ILE A 247 -0.41 -24.36 7.76
C ILE A 247 -0.39 -23.14 8.69
N MET A 248 -1.43 -22.96 9.51
CA MET A 248 -1.49 -21.89 10.50
C MET A 248 -0.41 -22.04 11.58
N PHE A 249 -0.20 -23.24 12.13
CA PHE A 249 0.87 -23.47 13.10
C PHE A 249 2.26 -23.35 12.48
N GLU A 250 2.45 -23.78 11.23
CA GLU A 250 3.69 -23.52 10.46
C GLU A 250 3.93 -22.01 10.35
N THR A 251 2.90 -21.27 9.94
CA THR A 251 2.96 -19.80 9.80
C THR A 251 3.30 -19.12 11.13
N ILE A 252 2.65 -19.52 12.24
CA ILE A 252 2.92 -18.98 13.57
C ILE A 252 4.38 -19.24 13.97
N ARG A 253 4.87 -20.47 13.82
CA ARG A 253 6.26 -20.85 14.12
C ARG A 253 7.26 -20.02 13.32
N ASP A 254 7.03 -19.90 12.02
CA ASP A 254 7.98 -19.28 11.11
C ASP A 254 8.00 -17.75 11.30
N ILE A 255 6.86 -17.11 11.58
CA ILE A 255 6.83 -15.70 12.00
C ILE A 255 7.54 -15.51 13.35
N LEU A 256 7.25 -16.34 14.36
CA LEU A 256 7.89 -16.25 15.67
C LEU A 256 9.41 -16.36 15.58
N LYS A 257 9.94 -17.29 14.79
CA LYS A 257 11.40 -17.44 14.56
C LYS A 257 12.07 -16.15 14.08
N THR A 258 11.35 -15.35 13.30
CA THR A 258 11.87 -14.07 12.79
C THR A 258 11.62 -12.88 13.72
N LEU A 259 10.87 -13.07 14.81
CA LEU A 259 10.64 -12.07 15.85
C LEU A 259 11.58 -12.26 17.05
N VAL A 260 11.93 -13.51 17.36
CA VAL A 260 12.78 -13.84 18.50
C VAL A 260 14.26 -13.89 18.12
N PRO A 261 15.18 -13.64 19.07
CA PRO A 261 16.62 -13.82 18.87
C PRO A 261 16.98 -15.26 18.47
N GLU A 262 18.11 -15.45 17.77
CA GLU A 262 18.58 -16.77 17.29
C GLU A 262 18.61 -17.86 18.38
N ARG A 263 19.00 -17.50 19.61
CA ARG A 263 19.03 -18.40 20.77
C ARG A 263 17.68 -19.04 21.11
N ASP A 264 16.58 -18.33 20.85
CA ASP A 264 15.23 -18.76 21.23
C ASP A 264 14.52 -19.51 20.08
N GLN A 265 15.07 -19.45 18.86
CA GLN A 265 14.46 -20.08 17.67
C GLN A 265 14.38 -21.60 17.75
N ALA A 266 15.36 -22.25 18.40
CA ALA A 266 15.34 -23.69 18.62
C ALA A 266 14.19 -24.11 19.55
N VAL A 267 13.96 -23.35 20.64
CA VAL A 267 12.86 -23.57 21.58
C VAL A 267 11.51 -23.39 20.88
N VAL A 268 11.38 -22.38 20.02
CA VAL A 268 10.15 -22.18 19.22
C VAL A 268 9.92 -23.35 18.26
N ALA A 269 10.98 -23.86 17.61
CA ALA A 269 10.87 -24.99 16.69
C ALA A 269 10.44 -26.28 17.40
N GLU A 270 10.97 -26.53 18.59
CA GLU A 270 10.64 -27.71 19.40
C GLU A 270 9.21 -27.64 19.96
N ARG A 271 8.80 -26.48 20.48
CA ARG A 271 7.47 -26.31 21.08
C ARG A 271 6.34 -26.26 20.05
N ILE A 272 6.63 -25.79 18.83
CA ILE A 272 5.67 -25.77 17.71
C ILE A 272 6.09 -26.79 16.64
N ASP A 273 6.29 -28.04 17.05
CA ASP A 273 6.34 -29.17 16.12
C ASP A 273 4.93 -29.47 15.62
N VAL A 274 4.63 -28.98 14.42
CA VAL A 274 3.32 -29.11 13.78
C VAL A 274 2.92 -30.57 13.59
N GLY A 275 3.88 -31.45 13.29
CA GLY A 275 3.60 -32.87 13.16
C GLY A 275 3.12 -33.48 14.47
N MET A 276 3.80 -33.17 15.57
CA MET A 276 3.41 -33.63 16.91
C MET A 276 2.07 -33.02 17.35
N ILE A 277 1.91 -31.70 17.18
CA ILE A 277 0.66 -30.99 17.52
C ILE A 277 -0.53 -31.63 16.80
N MET A 278 -0.44 -31.86 15.50
CA MET A 278 -1.55 -32.45 14.75
C MET A 278 -1.83 -33.91 15.15
N GLN A 279 -0.82 -34.66 15.59
CA GLN A 279 -1.00 -36.00 16.16
C GLN A 279 -1.72 -35.96 17.51
N GLU A 280 -1.34 -35.04 18.39
CA GLU A 280 -1.98 -34.85 19.71
C GLU A 280 -3.44 -34.40 19.55
N ILE A 281 -3.71 -33.50 18.59
CA ILE A 281 -5.07 -33.07 18.25
C ILE A 281 -5.90 -34.26 17.74
N SER A 282 -5.35 -35.05 16.83
CA SER A 282 -6.05 -36.22 16.26
C SER A 282 -6.41 -37.27 17.32
N LYS A 283 -5.62 -37.35 18.39
CA LYS A 283 -5.83 -38.26 19.54
C LYS A 283 -6.64 -37.62 20.68
N GLY A 284 -6.96 -36.33 20.60
CA GLY A 284 -7.71 -35.61 21.64
C GLY A 284 -6.92 -35.33 22.92
N VAL A 285 -5.58 -35.30 22.87
CA VAL A 285 -4.70 -35.08 24.03
C VAL A 285 -3.94 -33.76 24.00
N PHE A 286 -4.15 -32.94 22.97
CA PHE A 286 -3.46 -31.67 22.80
C PHE A 286 -3.87 -30.64 23.87
N ASP A 287 -2.89 -30.13 24.60
CA ASP A 287 -3.09 -29.09 25.61
C ASP A 287 -2.87 -27.68 25.02
N MET A 288 -3.95 -27.11 24.48
CA MET A 288 -3.96 -25.76 23.95
C MET A 288 -3.67 -24.69 25.03
N MET A 289 -4.02 -24.95 26.30
CA MET A 289 -3.84 -23.99 27.37
C MET A 289 -2.37 -23.83 27.75
N SER A 290 -1.65 -24.95 27.84
CA SER A 290 -0.19 -24.95 28.04
C SER A 290 0.53 -24.21 26.92
N LEU A 291 0.15 -24.46 25.65
CA LEU A 291 0.71 -23.73 24.52
C LEU A 291 0.41 -22.21 24.59
N ALA A 292 -0.83 -21.83 24.91
CA ALA A 292 -1.23 -20.43 25.01
C ALA A 292 -0.47 -19.68 26.12
N ASN A 293 -0.27 -20.30 27.29
CA ASN A 293 0.51 -19.72 28.39
C ASN A 293 2.01 -19.59 28.06
N TRP A 294 2.58 -20.58 27.38
CA TRP A 294 3.95 -20.49 26.89
C TRP A 294 4.11 -19.39 25.84
N LEU A 295 3.20 -19.31 24.87
CA LEU A 295 3.16 -18.22 23.88
C LEU A 295 3.04 -16.86 24.57
N ALA A 296 2.16 -16.71 25.56
CA ALA A 296 2.00 -15.47 26.28
C ALA A 296 3.29 -15.03 26.99
N THR A 297 3.98 -15.98 27.64
CA THR A 297 5.27 -15.71 28.29
C THR A 297 6.33 -15.28 27.27
N LEU A 298 6.43 -15.99 26.14
CA LEU A 298 7.37 -15.66 25.08
C LEU A 298 7.07 -14.29 24.46
N LEU A 299 5.81 -14.02 24.12
CA LEU A 299 5.39 -12.78 23.47
C LEU A 299 5.60 -11.59 24.40
N LYS A 300 5.20 -11.66 25.68
CA LYS A 300 5.43 -10.56 26.64
C LYS A 300 6.92 -10.25 26.87
N ALA A 301 7.79 -11.26 26.73
CA ALA A 301 9.23 -11.05 26.86
C ALA A 301 9.85 -10.28 25.68
N HIS A 302 9.24 -10.35 24.49
CA HIS A 302 9.78 -9.75 23.25
C HIS A 302 8.92 -8.60 22.68
N CYS A 303 7.71 -8.38 23.20
CA CYS A 303 6.77 -7.34 22.78
C CYS A 303 7.02 -5.98 23.46
N ALA A 304 6.39 -4.94 22.90
CA ALA A 304 6.19 -3.69 23.63
C ALA A 304 5.14 -3.88 24.75
N PRO A 305 5.35 -3.34 25.97
CA PRO A 305 4.44 -3.55 27.12
C PRO A 305 2.97 -3.19 26.87
N MET A 306 2.71 -2.23 25.97
CA MET A 306 1.36 -1.85 25.57
C MET A 306 0.58 -2.96 24.84
N ARG A 307 1.26 -4.02 24.38
CA ARG A 307 0.65 -5.18 23.71
C ARG A 307 0.26 -6.29 24.70
N ASP A 308 0.69 -6.22 25.95
CA ASP A 308 0.46 -7.28 26.93
C ASP A 308 -1.03 -7.53 27.19
N GLU A 309 -1.85 -6.46 27.15
CA GLU A 309 -3.30 -6.58 27.27
C GLU A 309 -3.91 -7.43 26.15
N TRP A 310 -3.40 -7.31 24.92
CA TRP A 310 -3.90 -8.09 23.78
C TRP A 310 -3.54 -9.57 23.94
N ILE A 311 -2.35 -9.83 24.47
CA ILE A 311 -1.88 -11.19 24.79
C ILE A 311 -2.77 -11.79 25.88
N ASP A 312 -3.08 -11.04 26.93
CA ASP A 312 -3.97 -11.50 28.01
C ASP A 312 -5.39 -11.77 27.53
N GLN A 313 -5.91 -10.93 26.62
CA GLN A 313 -7.19 -11.18 25.96
C GLN A 313 -7.16 -12.47 25.11
N MET A 314 -6.08 -12.71 24.37
CA MET A 314 -5.89 -13.96 23.60
C MET A 314 -5.90 -15.18 24.51
N VAL A 315 -5.15 -15.17 25.62
CA VAL A 315 -5.16 -16.26 26.62
C VAL A 315 -6.57 -16.43 27.20
N SER A 316 -7.26 -15.34 27.52
CA SER A 316 -8.62 -15.38 28.06
C SER A 316 -9.63 -16.01 27.08
N GLN A 317 -9.52 -15.75 25.77
CA GLN A 317 -10.38 -16.37 24.77
C GLN A 317 -10.13 -17.88 24.67
N VAL A 318 -8.86 -18.31 24.72
CA VAL A 318 -8.51 -19.74 24.73
C VAL A 318 -9.07 -20.40 25.99
N GLN A 319 -8.86 -19.82 27.17
CA GLN A 319 -9.39 -20.34 28.43
C GLN A 319 -10.92 -20.51 28.38
N LYS A 320 -11.65 -19.45 27.98
CA LYS A 320 -13.12 -19.50 27.84
C LYS A 320 -13.57 -20.52 26.81
N SER A 321 -12.83 -20.70 25.72
CA SER A 321 -13.16 -21.72 24.71
C SER A 321 -13.13 -23.14 25.29
N ILE A 322 -12.19 -23.41 26.21
CA ILE A 322 -12.05 -24.69 26.88
C ILE A 322 -13.13 -24.85 27.95
N GLU A 323 -13.36 -23.83 28.78
CA GLU A 323 -14.36 -23.84 29.86
C GLU A 323 -15.79 -24.06 29.34
N PHE A 324 -16.16 -23.39 28.24
CA PHE A 324 -17.49 -23.45 27.65
C PHE A 324 -17.59 -24.38 26.45
N ASN A 325 -16.50 -25.08 26.07
CA ASN A 325 -16.41 -25.95 24.90
C ASN A 325 -16.85 -25.28 23.57
N GLU A 326 -16.49 -24.01 23.39
CA GLU A 326 -16.95 -23.16 22.29
C GLU A 326 -15.84 -22.93 21.23
N GLN A 327 -15.96 -23.59 20.08
CA GLN A 327 -14.95 -23.56 19.00
C GLN A 327 -14.77 -22.15 18.41
N LYS A 328 -15.84 -21.35 18.39
CA LYS A 328 -15.81 -19.95 17.92
C LYS A 328 -14.83 -19.10 18.74
N ARG A 329 -14.77 -19.27 20.06
CA ARG A 329 -13.84 -18.53 20.93
C ARG A 329 -12.39 -18.95 20.71
N LEU A 330 -12.12 -20.23 20.47
CA LEU A 330 -10.78 -20.70 20.15
C LEU A 330 -10.27 -20.06 18.86
N ALA A 331 -11.11 -20.02 17.82
CA ALA A 331 -10.79 -19.34 16.57
C ALA A 331 -10.52 -17.83 16.76
N VAL A 332 -11.27 -17.16 17.64
CA VAL A 332 -11.01 -15.75 18.02
C VAL A 332 -9.64 -15.61 18.69
N GLY A 333 -9.28 -16.48 19.63
CA GLY A 333 -7.97 -16.48 20.28
C GLY A 333 -6.83 -16.66 19.26
N LEU A 334 -6.96 -17.60 18.33
CA LEU A 334 -5.97 -17.83 17.26
C LEU A 334 -5.89 -16.64 16.28
N ARG A 335 -7.02 -15.99 15.98
CA ARG A 335 -7.07 -14.74 15.20
C ARG A 335 -6.34 -13.61 15.91
N GLN A 336 -6.54 -13.47 17.22
CA GLN A 336 -5.81 -12.49 18.04
C GLN A 336 -4.31 -12.78 18.04
N LEU A 337 -3.89 -14.04 18.17
CA LEU A 337 -2.48 -14.43 18.09
C LEU A 337 -1.82 -13.96 16.78
N LEU A 338 -2.42 -14.27 15.61
CA LEU A 338 -1.87 -13.81 14.33
C LEU A 338 -1.84 -12.27 14.24
N GLY A 339 -2.87 -11.58 14.73
CA GLY A 339 -2.89 -10.12 14.79
C GLY A 339 -1.80 -9.52 15.68
N ILE A 340 -1.48 -10.18 16.80
CA ILE A 340 -0.35 -9.79 17.67
C ILE A 340 0.97 -9.99 16.92
N LEU A 341 1.16 -11.11 16.22
CA LEU A 341 2.39 -11.38 15.45
C LEU A 341 2.60 -10.37 14.31
N GLU A 342 1.53 -10.02 13.57
CA GLU A 342 1.58 -8.96 12.55
C GLU A 342 1.96 -7.61 13.18
N ALA A 343 1.31 -7.25 14.30
CA ALA A 343 1.60 -6.02 15.02
C ALA A 343 3.05 -5.94 15.50
N MET A 344 3.59 -7.02 16.09
CA MET A 344 5.00 -7.10 16.50
C MET A 344 5.94 -6.91 15.30
N LYS A 345 5.64 -7.55 14.17
CA LYS A 345 6.45 -7.40 12.96
C LYS A 345 6.45 -5.97 12.44
N LEU A 346 5.29 -5.31 12.45
CA LEU A 346 5.18 -3.89 12.11
C LEU A 346 5.96 -3.02 13.09
N ASP A 347 5.93 -3.31 14.38
CA ASP A 347 6.66 -2.55 15.41
C ASP A 347 8.18 -2.62 15.14
N VAL A 348 8.71 -3.82 14.86
CA VAL A 348 10.12 -4.03 14.50
C VAL A 348 10.48 -3.30 13.21
N ALA A 349 9.69 -3.45 12.15
CA ALA A 349 9.95 -2.82 10.86
C ALA A 349 9.87 -1.28 10.93
N ASN A 350 8.94 -0.74 11.71
CA ASN A 350 8.79 0.69 11.93
C ASN A 350 9.94 1.27 12.75
N HIS A 351 10.42 0.54 13.75
CA HIS A 351 11.65 0.90 14.45
C HIS A 351 12.86 0.89 13.50
N GLN A 352 12.98 -0.13 12.65
CA GLN A 352 14.05 -0.24 11.65
C GLN A 352 14.03 0.93 10.66
N ILE A 353 12.88 1.29 10.09
CA ILE A 353 12.77 2.46 9.20
C ILE A 353 13.23 3.73 9.92
N ARG A 354 12.76 3.98 11.14
CA ARG A 354 13.17 5.18 11.90
C ARG A 354 14.68 5.24 12.10
N HIS A 355 15.31 4.11 12.42
CA HIS A 355 16.75 4.04 12.64
C HIS A 355 17.57 4.16 11.34
N LEU A 356 17.10 3.56 10.24
CA LEU A 356 17.79 3.56 8.95
C LEU A 356 17.52 4.82 8.11
N ARG A 357 16.54 5.64 8.48
CA ARG A 357 16.01 6.74 7.67
C ARG A 357 17.08 7.68 7.12
N ALA A 358 17.96 8.18 7.98
CA ALA A 358 19.00 9.14 7.57
C ALA A 358 19.92 8.53 6.49
N MET A 359 20.35 7.28 6.70
CA MET A 359 21.18 6.53 5.74
C MET A 359 20.44 6.27 4.42
N LEU A 360 19.16 5.89 4.48
CA LEU A 360 18.35 5.64 3.28
C LEU A 360 18.13 6.91 2.43
N ILE A 361 17.98 8.06 3.08
CA ILE A 361 17.86 9.36 2.42
C ILE A 361 19.20 9.77 1.81
N GLU A 362 20.29 9.70 2.59
CA GLU A 362 21.63 10.11 2.15
C GLU A 362 22.11 9.31 0.93
N ASP A 363 21.89 7.99 0.90
CA ASP A 363 22.19 7.13 -0.26
C ASP A 363 21.08 7.10 -1.31
N GLY A 364 19.96 7.80 -1.08
CA GLY A 364 18.73 7.69 -1.89
C GLY A 364 18.93 8.04 -3.37
N VAL A 365 19.66 9.10 -3.67
CA VAL A 365 19.96 9.54 -5.05
C VAL A 365 20.84 8.52 -5.77
N ASN A 366 21.90 8.03 -5.13
CA ASN A 366 22.81 7.03 -5.71
C ASN A 366 22.08 5.73 -6.00
N PHE A 367 21.28 5.25 -5.05
CA PHE A 367 20.48 4.05 -5.21
C PHE A 367 19.48 4.20 -6.38
N GLN A 368 18.69 5.27 -6.40
CA GLN A 368 17.67 5.48 -7.44
C GLN A 368 18.30 5.63 -8.83
N THR A 369 19.43 6.33 -8.93
CA THR A 369 20.18 6.46 -10.20
C THR A 369 20.60 5.09 -10.74
N LYS A 370 21.22 4.24 -9.91
CA LYS A 370 21.61 2.87 -10.30
C LYS A 370 20.39 2.01 -10.66
N TYR A 371 19.32 2.13 -9.90
CA TYR A 371 18.06 1.42 -10.14
C TYR A 371 17.46 1.77 -11.50
N HIS A 372 17.35 3.07 -11.82
CA HIS A 372 16.81 3.54 -13.09
C HIS A 372 17.72 3.17 -14.27
N LEU A 373 19.04 3.33 -14.15
CA LEU A 373 19.99 2.90 -15.19
C LEU A 373 19.88 1.40 -15.48
N THR A 374 19.69 0.57 -14.45
CA THR A 374 19.46 -0.87 -14.63
C THR A 374 18.15 -1.13 -15.37
N ARG A 375 17.06 -0.43 -15.03
CA ARG A 375 15.78 -0.56 -15.75
C ARG A 375 15.87 -0.11 -17.20
N ILE A 376 16.61 0.96 -17.48
CA ILE A 376 16.90 1.44 -18.83
C ILE A 376 17.66 0.38 -19.63
N HIS A 377 18.72 -0.19 -19.05
CA HIS A 377 19.53 -1.22 -19.71
C HIS A 377 18.70 -2.43 -20.14
N TYR A 378 17.73 -2.84 -19.32
CA TYR A 378 16.80 -3.94 -19.63
C TYR A 378 15.58 -3.51 -20.46
N GLY A 379 15.54 -2.28 -20.98
CA GLY A 379 14.43 -1.79 -21.81
C GLY A 379 13.09 -1.65 -21.07
N ARG A 380 13.11 -1.56 -19.73
CA ARG A 380 11.90 -1.40 -18.90
C ARG A 380 11.45 0.05 -18.76
N ILE A 381 12.25 1.02 -19.19
CA ILE A 381 11.91 2.45 -19.22
C ILE A 381 12.35 2.97 -20.58
N ASP A 382 11.42 3.60 -21.31
CA ASP A 382 11.72 4.26 -22.58
C ASP A 382 12.18 5.72 -22.34
N ILE A 383 13.48 5.97 -22.52
CA ILE A 383 14.07 7.32 -22.35
C ILE A 383 13.64 8.27 -23.47
N HIS A 384 13.37 7.77 -24.68
CA HIS A 384 13.16 8.64 -25.85
C HIS A 384 11.94 9.54 -25.67
N LYS A 385 10.86 9.02 -25.06
CA LYS A 385 9.68 9.82 -24.70
C LYS A 385 10.03 10.96 -23.75
N THR A 386 10.85 10.70 -22.74
CA THR A 386 11.30 11.70 -21.77
C THR A 386 12.17 12.77 -22.42
N ARG A 387 13.11 12.37 -23.28
CA ARG A 387 13.94 13.31 -24.07
C ARG A 387 13.08 14.17 -24.99
N LYS A 388 12.16 13.56 -25.75
CA LYS A 388 11.24 14.26 -26.66
C LYS A 388 10.40 15.29 -25.90
N TRP A 389 9.88 14.93 -24.72
CA TRP A 389 9.17 15.86 -23.84
C TRP A 389 10.05 17.04 -23.43
N PHE A 390 11.27 16.78 -22.95
CA PHE A 390 12.17 17.84 -22.49
C PHE A 390 12.63 18.75 -23.65
N TYR A 391 13.03 18.19 -24.79
CA TYR A 391 13.43 18.97 -25.97
C TYR A 391 12.31 19.86 -26.52
N ARG A 392 11.05 19.38 -26.47
CA ARG A 392 9.89 20.19 -26.84
C ARG A 392 9.79 21.44 -25.96
N GLU A 393 9.87 21.28 -24.64
CA GLU A 393 9.76 22.42 -23.71
C GLU A 393 11.00 23.33 -23.78
N HIS A 394 12.19 22.77 -24.00
CA HIS A 394 13.42 23.54 -24.24
C HIS A 394 13.30 24.44 -25.48
N ARG A 395 12.77 23.89 -26.59
CA ARG A 395 12.54 24.65 -27.83
C ARG A 395 11.53 25.79 -27.64
N LEU A 396 10.49 25.59 -26.82
CA LEU A 396 9.55 26.66 -26.48
C LEU A 396 10.22 27.77 -25.65
N HIS A 397 11.16 27.44 -24.77
CA HIS A 397 11.92 28.44 -23.99
C HIS A 397 12.91 29.23 -24.85
N LEU A 398 13.53 28.59 -25.84
CA LEU A 398 14.41 29.24 -26.81
C LEU A 398 13.73 30.37 -27.58
N GLN A 399 12.39 30.33 -27.75
CA GLN A 399 11.64 31.40 -28.40
C GLN A 399 11.64 32.70 -27.58
N ASN A 400 11.79 32.61 -26.27
CA ASN A 400 11.74 33.74 -25.34
C ASN A 400 13.12 34.12 -24.79
N THR A 401 14.11 33.23 -24.87
CA THR A 401 15.45 33.41 -24.29
C THR A 401 16.52 32.78 -25.16
N SER A 402 17.63 33.49 -25.42
CA SER A 402 18.67 33.06 -26.36
C SER A 402 19.50 31.85 -25.89
N SER A 403 19.55 31.58 -24.58
CA SER A 403 20.23 30.42 -23.99
C SER A 403 19.56 30.01 -22.67
N PRO A 404 18.43 29.28 -22.72
CA PRO A 404 17.71 28.93 -21.50
C PRO A 404 18.50 27.92 -20.67
N ASP A 405 18.61 28.19 -19.37
CA ASP A 405 19.14 27.25 -18.38
C ASP A 405 18.25 26.00 -18.34
N LYS A 406 18.84 24.81 -18.51
CA LYS A 406 18.10 23.53 -18.56
C LYS A 406 17.28 23.30 -17.29
N LEU A 407 17.77 23.74 -16.13
CA LEU A 407 17.04 23.66 -14.87
C LEU A 407 15.79 24.52 -14.91
N SER A 408 15.89 25.78 -15.36
CA SER A 408 14.74 26.67 -15.57
C SER A 408 13.71 26.07 -16.51
N VAL A 409 14.16 25.49 -17.64
CA VAL A 409 13.26 24.80 -18.59
C VAL A 409 12.50 23.68 -17.90
N PHE A 410 13.18 22.84 -17.12
CA PHE A 410 12.56 21.74 -16.39
C PHE A 410 11.56 22.22 -15.34
N VAL A 411 11.95 23.18 -14.50
CA VAL A 411 11.07 23.73 -13.44
C VAL A 411 9.82 24.36 -14.06
N SER A 412 10.01 25.15 -15.12
CA SER A 412 8.89 25.73 -15.88
C SER A 412 7.99 24.66 -16.50
N ALA A 413 8.57 23.64 -17.14
CA ALA A 413 7.82 22.56 -17.76
C ALA A 413 7.00 21.77 -16.74
N LEU A 414 7.61 21.38 -15.62
CA LEU A 414 6.94 20.70 -14.53
C LEU A 414 5.79 21.53 -13.97
N PHE A 415 6.03 22.81 -13.68
CA PHE A 415 4.99 23.68 -13.12
C PHE A 415 3.83 23.92 -14.10
N LYS A 416 4.15 24.11 -15.39
CA LYS A 416 3.14 24.21 -16.46
C LYS A 416 2.31 22.92 -16.56
N SER A 417 2.92 21.75 -16.47
CA SER A 417 2.20 20.46 -16.46
C SER A 417 1.25 20.35 -15.26
N LEU A 418 1.66 20.81 -14.08
CA LEU A 418 0.80 20.80 -12.89
C LEU A 418 -0.41 21.73 -13.00
N LEU A 419 -0.29 22.84 -13.76
CA LEU A 419 -1.35 23.84 -13.97
C LEU A 419 -2.23 23.60 -15.20
N SER A 420 -1.87 22.63 -16.06
CA SER A 420 -2.63 22.29 -17.28
C SER A 420 -4.04 21.81 -16.93
N THR A 421 -4.98 21.66 -17.86
CA THR A 421 -6.22 20.88 -17.61
C THR A 421 -6.16 19.46 -18.16
N SER A 422 -5.15 19.17 -19.00
CA SER A 422 -4.88 17.84 -19.54
C SER A 422 -4.50 16.83 -18.45
N SER A 423 -4.66 15.55 -18.77
CA SER A 423 -4.23 14.47 -17.88
C SER A 423 -2.71 14.51 -17.63
N LEU A 424 -2.31 14.23 -16.38
CA LEU A 424 -0.90 14.03 -16.03
C LEU A 424 -0.30 12.77 -16.66
N SER A 425 -1.09 11.93 -17.32
CA SER A 425 -0.61 10.83 -18.19
C SER A 425 0.30 11.34 -19.33
N SER A 426 0.29 12.64 -19.61
CA SER A 426 1.21 13.28 -20.54
C SER A 426 2.64 13.46 -19.98
N LEU A 427 2.84 13.30 -18.67
CA LEU A 427 4.18 13.29 -18.09
C LEU A 427 4.90 11.97 -18.43
N PRO A 428 6.20 12.01 -18.75
CA PRO A 428 6.93 10.79 -19.08
C PRO A 428 7.08 9.82 -17.89
N GLU A 429 7.41 8.56 -18.18
CA GLU A 429 7.51 7.46 -17.20
C GLU A 429 8.55 7.72 -16.09
N ASN A 430 9.50 8.62 -16.32
CA ASN A 430 10.50 9.01 -15.32
C ASN A 430 9.89 9.67 -14.07
N PHE A 431 8.65 10.14 -14.12
CA PHE A 431 7.90 10.65 -12.98
C PHE A 431 7.01 9.59 -12.29
N SER A 432 7.11 8.32 -12.67
CA SER A 432 6.23 7.25 -12.16
C SER A 432 6.27 7.07 -10.64
N LEU A 433 7.41 7.30 -9.99
CA LEU A 433 7.50 7.24 -8.51
C LEU A 433 6.81 8.43 -7.84
N ASP A 434 6.66 9.56 -8.53
CA ASP A 434 6.06 10.80 -8.02
C ASP A 434 4.61 11.02 -8.50
N SER A 435 4.04 10.11 -9.30
CA SER A 435 2.75 10.33 -9.97
C SER A 435 1.62 10.72 -9.02
N ASP A 436 1.54 10.07 -7.85
CA ASP A 436 0.50 10.34 -6.86
C ASP A 436 0.72 11.68 -6.17
N ARG A 437 1.97 12.04 -5.86
CA ARG A 437 2.35 13.36 -5.31
C ARG A 437 2.03 14.47 -6.29
N LEU A 438 2.44 14.33 -7.55
CA LEU A 438 2.16 15.33 -8.59
C LEU A 438 0.65 15.49 -8.83
N ARG A 439 -0.13 14.40 -8.75
CA ARG A 439 -1.59 14.47 -8.81
C ARG A 439 -2.18 15.25 -7.63
N SER A 440 -1.67 15.03 -6.42
CA SER A 440 -2.06 15.80 -5.24
C SER A 440 -1.70 17.29 -5.38
N PHE A 441 -0.47 17.63 -5.80
CA PHE A 441 -0.05 19.02 -5.99
C PHE A 441 -0.88 19.75 -7.04
N ARG A 442 -1.20 19.07 -8.14
CA ARG A 442 -2.11 19.54 -9.16
C ARG A 442 -3.50 19.84 -8.59
N SER A 443 -4.05 18.92 -7.80
CA SER A 443 -5.34 19.13 -7.14
C SER A 443 -5.32 20.36 -6.24
N ASP A 444 -4.25 20.55 -5.47
CA ASP A 444 -4.07 21.72 -4.61
C ASP A 444 -3.97 23.03 -5.42
N LEU A 445 -3.18 23.05 -6.50
CA LEU A 445 -3.07 24.21 -7.40
C LEU A 445 -4.40 24.53 -8.10
N HIS A 446 -5.13 23.51 -8.54
CA HIS A 446 -6.44 23.69 -9.15
C HIS A 446 -7.44 24.24 -8.13
N THR A 447 -7.40 23.74 -6.89
CA THR A 447 -8.22 24.27 -5.79
C THR A 447 -7.94 25.75 -5.54
N LEU A 448 -6.67 26.18 -5.61
CA LEU A 448 -6.30 27.59 -5.53
C LEU A 448 -6.91 28.40 -6.69
N ILE A 449 -6.81 27.91 -7.93
CA ILE A 449 -7.39 28.58 -9.10
C ILE A 449 -8.91 28.70 -8.98
N TYR A 450 -9.60 27.62 -8.63
CA TYR A 450 -11.06 27.63 -8.46
C TYR A 450 -11.48 28.57 -7.33
N THR A 451 -10.75 28.57 -6.21
CA THR A 451 -11.02 29.51 -5.11
C THR A 451 -10.92 30.96 -5.58
N GLN A 452 -9.91 31.30 -6.39
CA GLN A 452 -9.78 32.65 -6.96
C GLN A 452 -10.91 32.99 -7.93
N LEU A 453 -11.33 32.07 -8.80
CA LEU A 453 -12.46 32.29 -9.71
C LEU A 453 -13.77 32.60 -8.97
N VAL A 454 -14.03 31.89 -7.86
CA VAL A 454 -15.20 32.16 -7.03
C VAL A 454 -15.07 33.51 -6.30
N LEU A 455 -13.87 33.88 -5.83
CA LEU A 455 -13.63 35.20 -5.23
C LEU A 455 -13.80 36.35 -6.23
N ASP A 456 -13.39 36.16 -7.48
CA ASP A 456 -13.61 37.14 -8.56
C ASP A 456 -15.10 37.35 -8.82
N LEU A 457 -15.89 36.28 -8.75
CA LEU A 457 -17.34 36.40 -8.85
C LEU A 457 -17.92 37.11 -7.63
N LEU A 458 -17.43 36.82 -6.41
CA LEU A 458 -17.83 37.57 -5.22
C LEU A 458 -17.57 39.07 -5.39
N ASP A 459 -16.38 39.45 -5.88
CA ASP A 459 -16.04 40.85 -6.11
C ASP A 459 -16.89 41.51 -7.20
N ARG A 460 -17.31 40.75 -8.23
CA ARG A 460 -18.28 41.22 -9.24
C ARG A 460 -19.69 41.44 -8.67
N LEU A 461 -20.08 40.68 -7.64
CA LEU A 461 -21.40 40.77 -7.01
C LEU A 461 -21.46 41.80 -5.88
N LEU A 462 -20.33 42.14 -5.27
CA LEU A 462 -20.25 43.17 -4.23
C LEU A 462 -20.41 44.58 -4.83
N PRO A 463 -21.19 45.46 -4.19
CA PRO A 463 -21.28 46.86 -4.62
C PRO A 463 -19.91 47.57 -4.63
N SER A 464 -19.72 48.49 -5.58
CA SER A 464 -18.50 49.31 -5.66
C SER A 464 -18.28 50.18 -4.42
N THR A 465 -19.33 50.40 -3.61
CA THR A 465 -19.30 51.16 -2.35
C THR A 465 -18.81 50.34 -1.14
N THR A 466 -18.61 49.03 -1.29
CA THR A 466 -18.16 48.16 -0.19
C THR A 466 -16.73 48.49 0.24
N THR A 467 -16.55 48.75 1.54
CA THR A 467 -15.24 49.05 2.13
C THR A 467 -14.25 47.91 1.95
N HIS A 468 -12.95 48.23 1.92
CA HIS A 468 -11.89 47.22 1.78
C HIS A 468 -11.91 46.19 2.93
N GLN A 469 -12.22 46.64 4.15
CA GLN A 469 -12.31 45.78 5.34
C GLN A 469 -13.47 44.78 5.20
N SER A 470 -14.66 45.24 4.81
CA SER A 470 -15.82 44.38 4.57
C SER A 470 -15.58 43.39 3.43
N ARG A 471 -14.89 43.80 2.36
CA ARG A 471 -14.51 42.92 1.25
C ARG A 471 -13.54 41.83 1.72
N THR A 472 -12.53 42.19 2.51
CA THR A 472 -11.56 41.23 3.07
C THR A 472 -12.25 40.23 4.00
N GLN A 473 -13.20 40.69 4.81
CA GLN A 473 -14.00 39.82 5.67
C GLN A 473 -14.89 38.87 4.85
N ALA A 474 -15.53 39.36 3.79
CA ALA A 474 -16.33 38.53 2.88
C ALA A 474 -15.48 37.45 2.20
N HIS A 475 -14.28 37.81 1.74
CA HIS A 475 -13.30 36.85 1.19
C HIS A 475 -12.89 35.79 2.22
N ALA A 476 -12.65 36.19 3.47
CA ALA A 476 -12.31 35.26 4.55
C ALA A 476 -13.46 34.31 4.85
N SER A 477 -14.68 34.81 4.96
CA SER A 477 -15.90 34.01 5.18
C SER A 477 -16.16 33.02 4.05
N LEU A 478 -15.90 33.40 2.80
CA LEU A 478 -16.04 32.49 1.67
C LEU A 478 -14.97 31.40 1.68
N LYS A 479 -13.70 31.75 1.95
CA LYS A 479 -12.62 30.77 2.03
C LYS A 479 -12.84 29.74 3.14
N THR A 480 -13.50 30.11 4.24
CA THR A 480 -13.83 29.18 5.32
C THR A 480 -15.02 28.30 5.00
N SER A 481 -15.99 28.77 4.20
CA SER A 481 -17.17 27.98 3.82
C SER A 481 -16.93 27.07 2.59
N LEU A 482 -16.05 27.42 1.67
CA LEU A 482 -15.82 26.65 0.44
C LEU A 482 -15.45 25.17 0.66
N PRO A 483 -14.58 24.77 1.62
CA PRO A 483 -14.24 23.37 1.83
C PRO A 483 -15.41 22.48 2.25
N SER A 484 -16.44 23.03 2.91
CA SER A 484 -17.64 22.25 3.26
C SER A 484 -18.61 22.12 2.08
N ILE A 485 -18.62 23.11 1.18
CA ILE A 485 -19.47 23.13 -0.02
C ILE A 485 -18.90 22.26 -1.14
N ILE A 486 -17.57 22.18 -1.22
CA ILE A 486 -16.85 21.38 -2.22
C ILE A 486 -16.09 20.26 -1.47
N PRO A 487 -16.76 19.14 -1.16
CA PRO A 487 -16.07 17.96 -0.64
C PRO A 487 -15.00 17.48 -1.62
N GLU A 488 -13.95 16.85 -1.11
CA GLU A 488 -12.84 16.33 -1.94
C GLU A 488 -13.28 15.29 -2.99
N THR A 489 -14.47 14.70 -2.81
CA THR A 489 -15.06 13.71 -3.70
C THR A 489 -15.85 14.30 -4.87
N ARG A 490 -16.13 15.61 -4.87
CA ARG A 490 -16.93 16.27 -5.91
C ARG A 490 -16.13 17.31 -6.68
N ARG A 491 -16.44 17.47 -7.96
CA ARG A 491 -15.83 18.52 -8.77
C ARG A 491 -16.49 19.86 -8.41
N PRO A 492 -15.73 20.98 -8.40
CA PRO A 492 -16.28 22.30 -8.09
C PRO A 492 -17.50 22.69 -8.93
N ILE A 493 -17.55 22.27 -10.19
CA ILE A 493 -18.67 22.54 -11.09
C ILE A 493 -19.97 21.84 -10.65
N ASP A 494 -19.89 20.64 -10.08
CA ASP A 494 -21.05 19.88 -9.62
C ASP A 494 -21.68 20.55 -8.37
N CYS A 495 -20.94 21.45 -7.72
CA CYS A 495 -21.39 22.25 -6.57
C CYS A 495 -21.76 23.70 -6.95
N ALA A 496 -21.85 24.06 -8.23
CA ALA A 496 -22.05 25.44 -8.67
C ALA A 496 -23.30 26.13 -8.07
N SER A 497 -24.42 25.41 -7.93
CA SER A 497 -25.64 25.92 -7.29
C SER A 497 -25.43 26.25 -5.80
N ASN A 498 -24.79 25.35 -5.06
CA ASN A 498 -24.48 25.55 -3.64
C ASN A 498 -23.51 26.72 -3.43
N ILE A 499 -22.51 26.85 -4.30
CA ILE A 499 -21.57 27.97 -4.29
C ILE A 499 -22.31 29.29 -4.59
N ALA A 500 -23.22 29.31 -5.57
CA ALA A 500 -24.01 30.49 -5.91
C ALA A 500 -24.85 30.98 -4.72
N VAL A 501 -25.52 30.06 -4.02
CA VAL A 501 -26.32 30.40 -2.83
C VAL A 501 -25.44 30.98 -1.72
N GLU A 502 -24.29 30.38 -1.44
CA GLU A 502 -23.38 30.89 -0.40
C GLU A 502 -22.79 32.26 -0.77
N LEU A 503 -22.45 32.48 -2.04
CA LEU A 503 -22.01 33.78 -2.54
C LEU A 503 -23.04 34.87 -2.25
N ILE A 504 -24.30 34.63 -2.61
CA ILE A 504 -25.37 35.62 -2.38
C ILE A 504 -25.64 35.80 -0.88
N ARG A 505 -25.54 34.74 -0.07
CA ARG A 505 -25.64 34.84 1.39
C ARG A 505 -24.57 35.76 1.97
N ILE A 506 -23.31 35.61 1.53
CA ILE A 506 -22.19 36.45 1.98
C ILE A 506 -22.37 37.89 1.51
N VAL A 507 -22.77 38.11 0.24
CA VAL A 507 -23.04 39.45 -0.29
C VAL A 507 -24.12 40.15 0.55
N ALA A 508 -25.25 39.48 0.81
CA ALA A 508 -26.35 40.02 1.61
C ALA A 508 -25.92 40.37 3.05
N SER A 509 -25.09 39.52 3.67
CA SER A 509 -24.54 39.79 5.02
C SER A 509 -23.60 41.01 5.06
N THR A 510 -22.95 41.32 3.93
CA THR A 510 -21.95 42.40 3.81
C THR A 510 -22.58 43.76 3.51
N THR A 511 -23.79 43.79 2.92
CA THR A 511 -24.44 45.04 2.45
C THR A 511 -25.44 45.66 3.43
N SER A 512 -25.66 45.06 4.60
CA SER A 512 -26.44 45.63 5.72
C SER A 512 -27.79 46.28 5.36
N THR A 513 -28.50 45.79 4.34
CA THR A 513 -29.87 46.21 4.07
C THR A 513 -30.83 45.38 4.93
N THR A 514 -31.44 46.02 5.92
CA THR A 514 -32.48 45.52 6.85
C THR A 514 -33.80 45.11 6.17
N SER A 515 -33.80 44.90 4.85
CA SER A 515 -34.94 44.38 4.10
C SER A 515 -34.87 42.86 4.07
N SER A 516 -35.64 42.24 4.95
CA SER A 516 -35.91 40.80 4.97
C SER A 516 -36.29 40.24 3.60
N SER A 517 -35.68 39.09 3.29
CA SER A 517 -36.27 37.94 2.59
C SER A 517 -36.71 38.09 1.13
N ALA A 518 -35.74 38.11 0.23
CA ALA A 518 -35.66 37.05 -0.78
C ALA A 518 -34.19 36.92 -1.17
N LEU A 519 -33.62 35.72 -1.05
CA LEU A 519 -32.46 35.37 -1.84
C LEU A 519 -32.84 35.67 -3.30
N ASP A 520 -32.30 36.75 -3.85
CA ASP A 520 -32.66 37.26 -5.17
C ASP A 520 -32.39 36.14 -6.19
N ALA A 521 -33.45 35.46 -6.60
CA ALA A 521 -33.38 34.28 -7.46
C ALA A 521 -32.65 34.62 -8.76
N ALA A 522 -32.85 35.83 -9.28
CA ALA A 522 -32.17 36.30 -10.48
C ALA A 522 -30.64 36.45 -10.27
N LYS A 523 -30.20 36.87 -9.09
CA LYS A 523 -28.76 36.94 -8.74
C LYS A 523 -28.16 35.56 -8.50
N ILE A 524 -28.90 34.62 -7.91
CA ILE A 524 -28.46 33.22 -7.78
C ILE A 524 -28.33 32.59 -9.16
N ASP A 525 -29.36 32.70 -10.00
CA ASP A 525 -29.36 32.16 -11.37
C ASP A 525 -28.24 32.77 -12.23
N PHE A 526 -27.96 34.07 -12.04
CA PHE A 526 -26.80 34.71 -12.67
C PHE A 526 -25.49 34.11 -12.16
N ALA A 527 -25.28 34.05 -10.85
CA ALA A 527 -24.06 33.51 -10.26
C ALA A 527 -23.83 32.05 -10.66
N GLU A 528 -24.87 31.21 -10.64
CA GLU A 528 -24.80 29.82 -11.04
C GLU A 528 -24.44 29.64 -12.52
N ARG A 529 -25.03 30.43 -13.43
CA ARG A 529 -24.67 30.40 -14.86
C ARG A 529 -23.21 30.79 -15.10
N VAL A 530 -22.72 31.81 -14.39
CA VAL A 530 -21.31 32.23 -14.47
C VAL A 530 -20.41 31.11 -13.93
N LEU A 531 -20.72 30.53 -12.77
CA LEU A 531 -19.94 29.44 -12.18
C LEU A 531 -19.91 28.20 -13.08
N ARG A 532 -21.03 27.80 -13.69
CA ARG A 532 -21.08 26.68 -14.64
C ARG A 532 -20.25 26.92 -15.89
N THR A 533 -19.93 28.17 -16.22
CA THR A 533 -19.07 28.53 -17.35
C THR A 533 -17.61 28.62 -16.91
N ASP A 534 -17.34 29.36 -15.84
CA ASP A 534 -15.98 29.68 -15.36
C ASP A 534 -15.31 28.45 -14.71
N LEU A 535 -16.06 27.57 -14.03
CA LEU A 535 -15.52 26.38 -13.35
C LEU A 535 -15.31 25.16 -14.26
N GLN A 536 -15.69 25.23 -15.55
CA GLN A 536 -15.41 24.14 -16.49
C GLN A 536 -13.90 23.92 -16.63
N PRO A 537 -13.41 22.66 -16.63
CA PRO A 537 -12.01 22.36 -16.88
C PRO A 537 -11.58 22.93 -18.24
N GLY A 538 -10.64 23.87 -18.23
CA GLY A 538 -10.13 24.49 -19.46
C GLY A 538 -10.91 25.72 -19.93
N SER A 539 -11.84 26.25 -19.14
CA SER A 539 -12.51 27.52 -19.43
C SER A 539 -11.50 28.66 -19.67
N PRO A 540 -11.85 29.70 -20.46
CA PRO A 540 -10.97 30.86 -20.64
C PRO A 540 -10.60 31.54 -19.32
N ALA A 541 -11.55 31.59 -18.37
CA ALA A 541 -11.32 32.13 -17.03
C ALA A 541 -10.29 31.30 -16.25
N PHE A 542 -10.41 29.97 -16.28
CA PHE A 542 -9.43 29.06 -15.68
C PHE A 542 -8.04 29.21 -16.32
N GLN A 543 -7.97 29.27 -17.64
CA GLN A 543 -6.70 29.43 -18.36
C GLN A 543 -6.04 30.79 -18.04
N LEU A 544 -6.81 31.86 -17.93
CA LEU A 544 -6.31 33.18 -17.54
C LEU A 544 -5.71 33.14 -16.13
N ARG A 545 -6.43 32.57 -15.15
CA ARG A 545 -5.96 32.45 -13.78
C ARG A 545 -4.76 31.51 -13.66
N SER A 546 -4.73 30.42 -14.42
CA SER A 546 -3.58 29.52 -14.54
C SER A 546 -2.33 30.24 -15.04
N ARG A 547 -2.43 31.07 -16.10
CA ARG A 547 -1.32 31.89 -16.61
C ARG A 547 -0.84 32.94 -15.60
N GLN A 548 -1.76 33.59 -14.90
CA GLN A 548 -1.41 34.56 -13.85
C GLN A 548 -0.69 33.89 -12.67
N LEU A 549 -1.17 32.73 -12.22
CA LEU A 549 -0.53 31.97 -11.16
C LEU A 549 0.86 31.49 -11.59
N PHE A 550 0.99 31.00 -12.83
CA PHE A 550 2.27 30.62 -13.41
C PHE A 550 3.27 31.79 -13.41
N ALA A 551 2.88 32.94 -13.95
CA ALA A 551 3.74 34.12 -14.04
C ALA A 551 4.14 34.67 -12.65
N ALA A 552 3.21 34.64 -11.69
CA ALA A 552 3.46 35.14 -10.34
C ALA A 552 4.37 34.22 -9.52
N GLN A 553 4.23 32.89 -9.66
CA GLN A 553 4.86 31.93 -8.77
C GLN A 553 6.09 31.22 -9.35
N LEU A 554 6.26 31.21 -10.68
CA LEU A 554 7.43 30.58 -11.31
C LEU A 554 8.77 31.14 -10.80
N PRO A 555 8.98 32.48 -10.69
CA PRO A 555 10.25 33.01 -10.18
C PRO A 555 10.54 32.59 -8.74
N ALA A 556 9.51 32.52 -7.89
CA ALA A 556 9.63 32.05 -6.52
C ALA A 556 9.99 30.56 -6.47
N LEU A 557 9.34 29.73 -7.29
CA LEU A 557 9.64 28.31 -7.40
C LEU A 557 11.09 28.07 -7.86
N GLU A 558 11.52 28.75 -8.92
CA GLU A 558 12.89 28.65 -9.42
C GLU A 558 13.92 29.06 -8.37
N LYS A 559 13.66 30.14 -7.63
CA LYS A 559 14.52 30.59 -6.54
C LYS A 559 14.67 29.50 -5.47
N VAL A 560 13.55 28.93 -4.99
CA VAL A 560 13.57 27.88 -3.96
C VAL A 560 14.31 26.64 -4.47
N VAL A 561 14.07 26.21 -5.71
CA VAL A 561 14.77 25.05 -6.30
C VAL A 561 16.28 25.29 -6.35
N ARG A 562 16.73 26.46 -6.81
CA ARG A 562 18.17 26.80 -6.90
C ARG A 562 18.84 26.87 -5.54
N GLU A 563 18.19 27.50 -4.55
CA GLU A 563 18.72 27.61 -3.18
C GLU A 563 18.98 26.23 -2.56
N HIS A 564 18.16 25.23 -2.89
CA HIS A 564 18.24 23.90 -2.30
C HIS A 564 18.99 22.89 -3.18
N LEU A 565 19.39 23.25 -4.41
CA LEU A 565 20.02 22.33 -5.34
C LEU A 565 21.40 21.86 -4.89
N ALA A 566 22.14 22.68 -4.14
CA ALA A 566 23.47 22.34 -3.64
C ALA A 566 23.44 21.49 -2.35
N LEU A 567 22.26 21.25 -1.77
CA LEU A 567 22.11 20.51 -0.53
C LEU A 567 22.24 19.00 -0.76
N THR A 568 22.79 18.29 0.21
CA THR A 568 22.69 16.84 0.26
C THR A 568 21.22 16.42 0.43
N PRO A 569 20.82 15.21 0.01
CA PRO A 569 19.44 14.74 0.18
C PRO A 569 18.93 14.84 1.62
N LEU A 570 19.79 14.58 2.60
CA LEU A 570 19.43 14.68 4.02
C LEU A 570 19.22 16.13 4.46
N ASN A 571 20.11 17.05 4.08
CA ASN A 571 19.96 18.47 4.38
C ASN A 571 18.74 19.08 3.66
N LEU A 572 18.47 18.62 2.44
CA LEU A 572 17.26 18.98 1.69
C LEU A 572 16.01 18.52 2.44
N HIS A 573 15.95 17.25 2.86
CA HIS A 573 14.86 16.73 3.65
C HIS A 573 14.64 17.59 4.90
N ASP A 574 15.68 17.86 5.68
CA ASP A 574 15.58 18.62 6.92
C ASP A 574 15.15 20.07 6.69
N ALA A 575 15.67 20.74 5.66
CA ALA A 575 15.24 22.09 5.26
C ALA A 575 13.76 22.11 4.82
N MET A 576 13.32 21.07 4.10
CA MET A 576 11.96 20.97 3.61
C MET A 576 10.95 20.71 4.74
N PHE A 577 11.34 20.00 5.79
CA PHE A 577 10.52 19.73 6.98
C PHE A 577 10.76 20.68 8.16
N ALA A 578 11.71 21.61 8.07
CA ALA A 578 11.88 22.66 9.08
C ALA A 578 10.62 23.54 9.12
N SER A 579 9.89 23.50 10.25
CA SER A 579 8.78 24.40 10.51
C SER A 579 9.30 25.84 10.64
N THR A 580 8.60 26.79 10.02
CA THR A 580 8.80 28.25 10.20
C THR A 580 8.47 28.75 11.61
N LEU A 581 8.21 27.86 12.57
CA LEU A 581 7.81 28.14 13.95
C LEU A 581 8.80 27.55 14.97
N SER A 582 10.11 27.70 14.75
CA SER A 582 11.12 27.46 15.79
C SER A 582 11.71 28.79 16.28
N SER A 583 10.87 29.67 16.84
CA SER A 583 11.37 30.63 17.81
C SER A 583 11.43 29.93 19.18
N PRO A 584 12.58 29.91 19.88
CA PRO A 584 12.72 29.27 21.19
C PRO A 584 11.70 29.75 22.23
N ALA A 585 11.10 30.93 22.03
CA ALA A 585 10.08 31.51 22.90
C ALA A 585 8.71 30.79 22.83
N ALA A 586 8.39 30.09 21.74
CA ALA A 586 7.08 29.45 21.54
C ALA A 586 6.95 28.07 22.22
N LEU A 587 8.05 27.49 22.72
CA LEU A 587 8.05 26.18 23.40
C LEU A 587 7.43 26.21 24.80
N PHE A 588 7.26 27.39 25.40
CA PHE A 588 6.80 27.53 26.78
C PHE A 588 5.33 27.96 26.94
N ASP A 589 4.61 28.25 25.85
CA ASP A 589 3.21 28.69 25.93
C ASP A 589 2.23 27.65 25.37
N LYS A 590 1.61 26.89 26.29
CA LYS A 590 0.62 25.85 25.99
C LYS A 590 -0.64 26.38 25.31
N LYS A 591 -0.98 27.69 25.46
CA LYS A 591 -2.14 28.30 24.79
C LYS A 591 -1.85 28.65 23.33
N ALA A 592 -0.61 29.05 23.01
CA ALA A 592 -0.16 29.29 21.65
C ALA A 592 -0.09 27.99 20.82
N GLN A 593 0.28 26.87 21.45
CA GLN A 593 0.31 25.53 20.83
C GLN A 593 -1.09 25.04 20.40
N ALA A 594 -2.12 25.26 21.23
CA ALA A 594 -3.49 24.83 20.93
C ALA A 594 -4.18 25.69 19.84
N ALA A 595 -3.90 27.00 19.82
CA ALA A 595 -4.42 27.91 18.79
C ALA A 595 -3.73 27.73 17.42
N ALA A 596 -2.45 27.38 17.40
CA ALA A 596 -1.70 27.11 16.17
C ALA A 596 -2.05 25.75 15.53
N THR A 597 -2.43 24.75 16.32
CA THR A 597 -2.66 23.37 15.82
C THR A 597 -4.04 23.13 15.22
N ALA A 598 -5.09 23.83 15.69
CA ALA A 598 -6.46 23.57 15.21
C ALA A 598 -6.88 24.37 13.95
N GLY A 599 -6.28 25.55 13.72
CA GLY A 599 -6.62 26.42 12.57
C GLY A 599 -5.58 26.47 11.45
N ALA A 600 -4.29 26.31 11.77
CA ALA A 600 -3.20 26.47 10.78
C ALA A 600 -2.86 25.17 10.03
N ALA A 601 -3.22 23.99 10.58
CA ALA A 601 -2.87 22.70 9.98
C ALA A 601 -3.59 22.46 8.63
N THR A 602 -4.85 22.89 8.50
CA THR A 602 -5.66 22.68 7.29
C THR A 602 -5.54 23.80 6.25
N GLN A 603 -5.31 25.05 6.69
CA GLN A 603 -5.12 26.19 5.76
C GLN A 603 -3.66 26.41 5.36
N GLY A 604 -2.70 26.11 6.24
CA GLY A 604 -1.26 26.28 5.96
C GLY A 604 -0.75 25.31 4.88
N LEU A 605 -1.30 24.10 4.80
CA LEU A 605 -0.85 23.05 3.86
C LEU A 605 -1.26 23.32 2.39
N ARG A 606 -2.31 24.13 2.19
CA ARG A 606 -2.88 24.50 0.87
C ARG A 606 -2.51 25.92 0.42
N SER A 607 -1.73 26.67 1.19
CA SER A 607 -1.18 27.95 0.71
C SER A 607 -0.33 27.72 -0.54
N ALA A 608 -0.34 28.68 -1.46
CA ALA A 608 0.49 28.61 -2.67
C ALA A 608 1.96 28.34 -2.33
N GLU A 609 2.50 29.01 -1.30
CA GLU A 609 3.88 28.82 -0.83
C GLU A 609 4.16 27.39 -0.35
N ALA A 610 3.22 26.78 0.39
CA ALA A 610 3.36 25.41 0.89
C ALA A 610 3.33 24.37 -0.25
N VAL A 611 2.48 24.59 -1.26
CA VAL A 611 2.46 23.76 -2.47
C VAL A 611 3.77 23.91 -3.24
N LEU A 612 4.27 25.14 -3.42
CA LEU A 612 5.54 25.40 -4.11
C LEU A 612 6.73 24.76 -3.39
N LYS A 613 6.78 24.80 -2.05
CA LYS A 613 7.83 24.13 -1.27
C LYS A 613 7.84 22.62 -1.53
N ARG A 614 6.66 21.98 -1.57
CA ARG A 614 6.52 20.55 -1.90
C ARG A 614 6.92 20.24 -3.35
N VAL A 615 6.53 21.07 -4.31
CA VAL A 615 6.94 20.95 -5.71
C VAL A 615 8.45 21.11 -5.85
N ALA A 616 9.06 22.07 -5.15
CA ALA A 616 10.50 22.29 -5.16
C ALA A 616 11.26 21.09 -4.60
N HIS A 617 10.78 20.47 -3.52
CA HIS A 617 11.38 19.26 -2.96
C HIS A 617 11.45 18.12 -3.99
N VAL A 618 10.33 17.84 -4.68
CA VAL A 618 10.30 16.83 -5.75
C VAL A 618 11.21 17.24 -6.92
N ALA A 619 11.15 18.51 -7.34
CA ALA A 619 11.94 19.01 -8.46
C ALA A 619 13.46 18.85 -8.21
N VAL A 620 13.93 19.20 -7.00
CA VAL A 620 15.35 19.08 -6.64
C VAL A 620 15.79 17.62 -6.65
N LEU A 621 15.06 16.71 -5.99
CA LEU A 621 15.44 15.28 -5.97
C LEU A 621 15.36 14.64 -7.37
N HIS A 622 14.31 14.97 -8.13
CA HIS A 622 14.16 14.51 -9.51
C HIS A 622 15.32 14.98 -10.37
N TRP A 623 15.74 16.23 -10.23
CA TRP A 623 16.88 16.78 -10.96
C TRP A 623 18.19 16.04 -10.62
N HIS A 624 18.47 15.82 -9.34
CA HIS A 624 19.65 15.07 -8.90
C HIS A 624 19.76 13.67 -9.50
N ILE A 625 18.61 13.00 -9.72
CA ILE A 625 18.56 11.64 -10.27
C ILE A 625 18.59 11.66 -11.80
N TRP A 626 17.74 12.48 -12.43
CA TRP A 626 17.44 12.37 -13.87
C TRP A 626 18.23 13.34 -14.75
N ALA A 627 18.76 14.44 -14.22
CA ALA A 627 19.60 15.34 -15.00
C ALA A 627 20.79 14.62 -15.66
N PRO A 628 21.63 13.86 -14.94
CA PRO A 628 22.76 13.16 -15.56
C PRO A 628 22.32 12.02 -16.50
N ILE A 629 21.11 11.49 -16.35
CA ILE A 629 20.59 10.38 -17.16
C ILE A 629 19.97 10.88 -18.46
N VAL A 630 19.26 12.02 -18.43
CA VAL A 630 18.36 12.46 -19.50
C VAL A 630 18.62 13.89 -19.96
N TYR A 631 18.73 14.86 -19.05
CA TYR A 631 18.69 16.28 -19.41
C TYR A 631 20.07 16.84 -19.79
N ASP A 632 21.13 16.34 -19.16
CA ASP A 632 22.50 16.79 -19.40
C ASP A 632 23.21 16.04 -20.51
N VAL A 633 22.64 14.93 -20.98
CA VAL A 633 23.18 14.16 -22.09
C VAL A 633 23.05 15.00 -23.39
N PRO A 634 24.17 15.24 -24.12
CA PRO A 634 24.09 15.89 -25.42
C PRO A 634 23.18 15.07 -26.34
N ALA A 635 22.34 15.76 -27.11
CA ALA A 635 21.49 15.08 -28.09
C ALA A 635 22.40 14.30 -29.04
N GLU A 636 22.27 12.97 -29.08
CA GLU A 636 22.95 12.20 -30.13
C GLU A 636 22.40 12.67 -31.48
N GLU A 637 23.29 13.03 -32.41
CA GLU A 637 23.00 13.72 -33.69
C GLU A 637 22.07 12.95 -34.66
N GLY A 638 21.44 11.85 -34.24
CA GLY A 638 20.46 11.07 -35.01
C GLY A 638 19.01 11.16 -34.52
N GLU A 639 18.71 11.74 -33.35
CA GLU A 639 17.35 11.72 -32.77
C GLU A 639 16.46 12.90 -33.18
N VAL A 640 17.03 13.98 -33.75
CA VAL A 640 16.27 15.15 -34.21
C VAL A 640 15.87 15.00 -35.68
N ALA A 641 15.23 13.88 -36.04
CA ALA A 641 14.45 13.86 -37.27
C ALA A 641 13.22 14.74 -37.04
N SER A 642 13.10 15.84 -37.80
CA SER A 642 11.93 16.72 -37.76
C SER A 642 10.64 15.90 -37.94
N PRO A 643 9.58 16.13 -37.14
CA PRO A 643 8.29 15.53 -37.44
C PRO A 643 7.82 16.08 -38.78
N GLY A 644 7.47 15.19 -39.71
CA GLY A 644 6.95 15.56 -41.02
C GLY A 644 5.64 16.36 -40.91
N PRO A 645 5.23 17.10 -41.96
CA PRO A 645 4.15 18.09 -41.92
C PRO A 645 2.72 17.57 -41.64
N TRP A 646 2.57 16.32 -41.17
CA TRP A 646 1.26 15.65 -41.06
C TRP A 646 0.93 15.12 -39.66
N GLU A 647 1.74 15.36 -38.63
CA GLU A 647 1.32 15.13 -37.24
C GLU A 647 0.65 16.38 -36.66
N SER A 648 -0.53 16.68 -37.19
CA SER A 648 -1.49 17.60 -36.57
C SER A 648 -2.26 16.87 -35.46
N GLU A 649 -2.57 17.61 -34.40
CA GLU A 649 -3.36 17.20 -33.25
C GLU A 649 -4.57 16.34 -33.65
N GLY A 650 -4.60 15.08 -33.21
CA GLY A 650 -5.73 14.19 -33.47
C GLY A 650 -5.34 12.74 -33.75
N SER A 651 -4.89 12.00 -32.73
CA SER A 651 -5.00 10.54 -32.73
C SER A 651 -4.92 9.99 -31.32
N SER A 652 -6.07 9.98 -30.66
CA SER A 652 -6.39 9.04 -29.61
C SER A 652 -6.49 7.65 -30.25
N ALA A 653 -5.40 6.88 -30.22
CA ALA A 653 -5.45 5.46 -30.53
C ALA A 653 -5.85 4.70 -29.26
N SER A 654 -7.08 4.19 -29.31
CA SER A 654 -7.67 3.19 -28.43
C SER A 654 -6.67 2.09 -28.02
N GLY A 655 -6.31 2.09 -26.75
CA GLY A 655 -5.76 0.94 -26.03
C GLY A 655 -6.70 0.67 -24.86
N SER A 656 -7.42 -0.43 -24.93
CA SER A 656 -8.36 -0.89 -23.92
C SER A 656 -7.61 -1.27 -22.64
N ASP A 657 -7.64 -0.39 -21.64
CA ASP A 657 -7.44 -0.73 -20.25
C ASP A 657 -8.69 -0.32 -19.47
N THR A 658 -9.49 -1.32 -19.11
CA THR A 658 -10.61 -1.18 -18.20
C THR A 658 -10.08 -0.97 -16.78
N GLU A 659 -9.78 0.27 -16.42
CA GLU A 659 -9.77 0.70 -15.02
C GLU A 659 -11.14 1.31 -14.70
N SER A 660 -11.98 0.51 -14.06
CA SER A 660 -13.30 0.87 -13.58
C SER A 660 -13.20 1.87 -12.42
N GLU A 661 -13.37 3.15 -12.72
CA GLU A 661 -14.07 4.07 -11.80
C GLU A 661 -15.54 3.64 -11.75
N ALA A 662 -15.91 2.87 -10.73
CA ALA A 662 -17.30 2.62 -10.38
C ALA A 662 -17.48 2.91 -8.89
N GLY A 663 -17.90 4.15 -8.62
CA GLY A 663 -18.65 4.48 -7.41
C GLY A 663 -19.99 3.75 -7.44
N SER A 664 -20.34 3.18 -6.30
CA SER A 664 -21.57 2.46 -6.03
C SER A 664 -22.74 3.43 -5.90
N GLU A 665 -23.75 3.32 -6.76
CA GLU A 665 -25.13 3.64 -6.41
C GLU A 665 -25.91 2.33 -6.44
N VAL A 666 -26.27 1.83 -5.26
CA VAL A 666 -27.28 0.78 -5.08
C VAL A 666 -28.44 1.44 -4.38
N SER A 667 -29.54 1.59 -5.09
CA SER A 667 -30.83 2.01 -4.57
C SER A 667 -31.46 0.81 -3.86
N GLU A 668 -31.63 0.89 -2.54
CA GLU A 668 -32.47 -0.05 -1.80
C GLU A 668 -33.94 0.30 -2.06
N VAL A 669 -34.61 -0.53 -2.87
CA VAL A 669 -36.08 -0.60 -2.93
C VAL A 669 -36.52 -1.65 -1.92
N SER A 670 -37.06 -1.19 -0.79
CA SER A 670 -37.74 -2.03 0.19
C SER A 670 -38.95 -2.72 -0.45
N SER A 671 -38.88 -4.04 -0.56
CA SER A 671 -40.02 -4.92 -0.80
C SER A 671 -40.26 -5.74 0.46
N ALA A 672 -41.28 -5.36 1.23
CA ALA A 672 -41.87 -6.21 2.26
C ALA A 672 -43.37 -6.30 1.97
N GLY A 673 -43.79 -7.44 1.43
CA GLY A 673 -45.20 -7.82 1.39
C GLY A 673 -45.53 -8.65 2.61
N VAL A 674 -46.54 -8.24 3.38
CA VAL A 674 -47.36 -9.13 4.20
C VAL A 674 -48.83 -8.70 4.07
N LEU A 675 -49.66 -9.72 3.97
CA LEU A 675 -51.07 -9.79 3.59
C LEU A 675 -52.03 -9.19 4.64
N GLY A 676 -53.21 -8.75 4.17
CA GLY A 676 -54.47 -8.98 4.88
C GLY A 676 -55.45 -7.80 4.96
N GLY A 677 -56.62 -7.95 4.32
CA GLY A 677 -57.89 -7.56 4.94
C GLY A 677 -58.67 -6.35 4.41
N GLU A 678 -59.68 -6.65 3.59
CA GLU A 678 -61.04 -6.08 3.60
C GLU A 678 -61.37 -4.64 3.12
N ARG A 679 -62.30 -4.65 2.14
CA ARG A 679 -63.51 -3.79 1.96
C ARG A 679 -63.35 -2.32 1.51
N GLY A 680 -63.83 -2.08 0.28
CA GLY A 680 -65.06 -1.31 0.10
C GLY A 680 -64.97 0.07 -0.57
N GLY A 681 -65.39 0.12 -1.84
CA GLY A 681 -66.49 1.02 -2.25
C GLY A 681 -66.18 2.43 -2.77
N MET A 682 -66.76 2.69 -3.94
CA MET A 682 -67.25 3.97 -4.48
C MET A 682 -66.27 4.95 -5.18
N SER A 683 -66.43 5.02 -6.50
CA SER A 683 -66.23 6.16 -7.42
C SER A 683 -67.20 7.34 -7.11
N PRO A 684 -67.38 8.37 -7.98
CA PRO A 684 -66.58 8.94 -9.07
C PRO A 684 -66.56 10.50 -9.00
N GLU A 685 -66.26 11.15 -10.14
CA GLU A 685 -66.68 12.52 -10.55
C GLU A 685 -65.77 13.69 -10.10
N VAL A 686 -65.43 14.69 -10.92
CA VAL A 686 -65.91 15.12 -12.25
C VAL A 686 -64.92 16.13 -12.87
N LYS A 687 -64.99 16.21 -14.22
CA LYS A 687 -64.67 17.26 -15.22
C LYS A 687 -64.15 18.63 -14.69
N SER A 688 -63.39 19.43 -15.43
CA SER A 688 -63.45 19.82 -16.86
C SER A 688 -62.19 20.68 -17.11
N GLU A 689 -61.55 20.63 -18.28
CA GLU A 689 -61.71 21.62 -19.39
C GLU A 689 -61.50 23.08 -18.91
N GLU A 690 -60.71 23.94 -19.54
CA GLU A 690 -60.23 24.03 -20.92
C GLU A 690 -59.35 25.30 -21.01
N THR A 691 -58.50 25.38 -22.04
CA THR A 691 -58.10 26.61 -22.79
C THR A 691 -57.38 27.76 -22.05
N GLU A 692 -56.49 28.57 -22.62
CA GLU A 692 -55.82 28.69 -23.92
C GLU A 692 -54.69 29.72 -23.72
N GLU A 693 -53.61 29.54 -24.49
CA GLU A 693 -52.70 30.54 -25.05
C GLU A 693 -52.18 31.74 -24.22
N LEU A 694 -50.87 31.73 -23.96
CA LEU A 694 -49.88 32.65 -24.58
C LEU A 694 -48.45 32.14 -24.39
#